data_AF-A0A8H7Q8E3-F1
#
_entry.id   AF-A0A8H7Q8E3-F1
#
_cell.length_a   1.000
_cell.length_b   1.000
_cell.length_c   1.000
_cell.angle_alpha   90.00
_cell.angle_beta   90.00
_cell.angle_gamma   90.00
#
_symmetry.space_group_name_H-M   'P 1'
#
loop_
_entity.id
_entity.type
_entity.pdbx_description
1 polymer ?
#
loop_
_entity_poly.entity_id
_entity_poly.type
_entity_poly.pdbx_seq_one_letter_code
_entity_poly.pdbx_strand_id
1 'polypeptide(L)'
;MLSRVKTGSMATRSLASTGRFLLRPTMARSLPAQHKIVRSYSQDQSSTAEKETIAKLLYNIGSRKEVEQYLRHFSSVESQKFAVIKVGGAVLTDELDTLASALTFLNRVGLYPIVLHGAGPQLNRLLEDANVEPQYNEGIRITDAKTLEIARKVFQQENLKLVEALERHGTRARPIPSGVFVADYLDREKYGYVGKIKSVNKSGIESAIRAGTLPILTSLAETPDGQILNVNADVAAAELATVLEPLKIVFLNEKNGLYHGVTGKKIDVINLDEEYEDLLKEPWVKYGTKLKIKECKELLDRLPRSSSVAIISAGHLHKELFTDSGAGTLIRRGHKLFKYDALDKIDPDKLRHILEAEDPAIKSGQTSVASYLRDLQQKKVNVYMDEPGQVLAVVTQDPTVADAPAVLEKFVTNKTAALNNVPDNLWTNIKKDHPTLTWEITKEEEDGNLDKSWHFERAEGSLRNPHTGKTLFFYGIEGADKVKKTFDGFSGRRQFSTFAQQRRGYSTQTRKNVGLIGARGYTGRELINLIDSHPHLNLTHVSSRELEGKPLEGYNKEKLTYVNLKPQDLKDHDEVDAWILALPNGVCHPFVHQIEQDVKDGKIQDKSLIDLSADYRFEESWTYGLPEFNREKLAGATRIANPGCYATGAQMSIKPLLPFIQSPPTVFGVSGYSGAGTKPSNKNDPAFLKDNIIPYALTGHIHEREVSYQLGTPIHFTPHVAPWFQGIALTVNIPLNKSMSSRDVKDLFSEFYQNEKLVKIIDGEPPLVRDIAGKHNVSIGGFGVQADGKRAVIVATIDNLLKGAATQALQNLNLSLGFDEYAGIPSQ
;
A
#
# COMPACT_ATOMS: atom_id res chain seq x y z
N MET A 1 -13.32 -61.52 27.41
CA MET A 1 -12.85 -62.92 27.45
C MET A 1 -11.78 -63.07 26.38
N LEU A 2 -10.47 -63.10 26.74
CA LEU A 2 -9.65 -64.33 26.91
C LEU A 2 -9.69 -65.20 25.63
N SER A 3 -8.63 -65.68 24.98
CA SER A 3 -7.20 -65.92 25.26
C SER A 3 -6.57 -66.41 23.92
N ARG A 4 -5.38 -66.01 23.48
CA ARG A 4 -4.03 -66.56 23.76
C ARG A 4 -3.73 -67.99 23.23
N VAL A 5 -2.51 -68.14 22.68
CA VAL A 5 -1.65 -69.36 22.49
C VAL A 5 -1.76 -70.07 21.12
N LYS A 6 -0.79 -70.03 20.18
CA LYS A 6 0.61 -70.57 20.07
C LYS A 6 0.72 -72.08 19.75
N THR A 7 1.54 -72.38 18.73
CA THR A 7 2.45 -73.55 18.41
C THR A 7 2.26 -73.98 16.93
N GLY A 8 3.24 -74.23 16.05
CA GLY A 8 4.70 -74.31 16.11
C GLY A 8 5.22 -75.76 15.96
N SER A 9 5.72 -76.17 14.77
CA SER A 9 6.77 -77.21 14.49
C SER A 9 6.66 -77.72 13.03
N MET A 10 7.61 -77.40 12.11
CA MET A 10 8.78 -78.19 11.64
C MET A 10 8.45 -79.63 11.16
N ALA A 11 9.07 -80.24 10.14
CA ALA A 11 10.00 -79.91 9.04
C ALA A 11 10.21 -81.23 8.26
N THR A 12 10.63 -81.21 6.98
CA THR A 12 11.66 -82.13 6.43
C THR A 12 12.07 -81.73 5.01
N ARG A 13 13.39 -81.62 4.83
CA ARG A 13 14.12 -81.44 3.57
C ARG A 13 14.57 -82.80 3.04
N SER A 14 14.82 -82.90 1.73
CA SER A 14 15.95 -83.69 1.21
C SER A 14 16.43 -83.12 -0.14
N LEU A 15 17.75 -83.07 -0.28
CA LEU A 15 18.57 -82.50 -1.34
C LEU A 15 18.97 -83.58 -2.37
N ALA A 16 19.33 -83.15 -3.58
CA ALA A 16 20.54 -83.67 -4.23
C ALA A 16 21.10 -82.66 -5.25
N SER A 17 22.41 -82.49 -5.19
CA SER A 17 23.27 -81.58 -5.93
C SER A 17 24.27 -82.37 -6.78
N THR A 18 24.74 -81.82 -7.90
CA THR A 18 26.11 -82.05 -8.38
C THR A 18 26.61 -80.83 -9.14
N GLY A 19 27.82 -80.37 -8.80
CA GLY A 19 28.59 -79.36 -9.54
C GLY A 19 30.08 -79.73 -9.60
N ARG A 20 30.81 -79.09 -10.51
CA ARG A 20 32.29 -78.96 -10.57
C ARG A 20 32.57 -77.54 -11.12
N PHE A 21 33.10 -76.58 -10.34
CA PHE A 21 34.51 -76.28 -9.95
C PHE A 21 35.46 -76.09 -11.16
N LEU A 22 36.38 -75.10 -11.25
CA LEU A 22 36.66 -73.77 -10.64
C LEU A 22 38.05 -73.31 -11.18
N LEU A 23 38.37 -72.01 -11.07
CA LEU A 23 39.71 -71.34 -10.87
C LEU A 23 39.80 -70.05 -11.75
N ARG A 24 40.28 -68.87 -11.34
CA ARG A 24 40.56 -68.14 -10.08
C ARG A 24 40.94 -66.66 -10.51
N PRO A 25 41.30 -65.67 -9.65
CA PRO A 25 40.56 -64.40 -9.53
C PRO A 25 41.37 -63.07 -9.72
N THR A 26 40.70 -61.94 -9.44
CA THR A 26 41.11 -60.49 -9.31
C THR A 26 40.87 -59.63 -10.56
N MET A 27 40.31 -58.41 -10.55
CA MET A 27 39.77 -57.45 -9.55
C MET A 27 38.77 -56.51 -10.28
N ALA A 28 37.64 -56.10 -9.65
CA ALA A 28 37.03 -54.74 -9.75
C ALA A 28 35.66 -54.68 -9.03
N ARG A 29 35.54 -53.82 -8.01
CA ARG A 29 34.28 -53.27 -7.44
C ARG A 29 34.05 -51.91 -8.13
N SER A 30 32.86 -51.36 -8.39
CA SER A 30 31.54 -51.38 -7.75
C SER A 30 30.53 -50.63 -8.64
N LEU A 31 29.22 -50.86 -8.51
CA LEU A 31 28.12 -49.86 -8.49
C LEU A 31 26.75 -50.57 -8.36
N PRO A 32 25.79 -50.12 -7.52
CA PRO A 32 24.47 -50.74 -7.39
C PRO A 32 23.35 -50.02 -8.16
N ALA A 33 22.24 -50.74 -8.30
CA ALA A 33 21.16 -50.59 -9.27
C ALA A 33 20.12 -49.47 -9.00
N GLN A 34 19.45 -49.06 -10.08
CA GLN A 34 18.47 -47.98 -10.20
C GLN A 34 17.13 -48.27 -9.50
N HIS A 35 16.70 -47.35 -8.63
CA HIS A 35 15.33 -47.27 -8.10
C HIS A 35 14.41 -46.51 -9.07
N LYS A 36 13.22 -47.06 -9.34
CA LYS A 36 12.11 -46.34 -9.98
C LYS A 36 11.66 -45.17 -9.09
N ILE A 37 11.80 -43.94 -9.57
CA ILE A 37 11.25 -42.74 -8.94
C ILE A 37 9.88 -42.46 -9.57
N VAL A 38 8.81 -42.64 -8.79
CA VAL A 38 7.51 -42.01 -9.07
C VAL A 38 7.59 -40.62 -8.43
N ARG A 39 7.68 -39.56 -9.24
CA ARG A 39 7.57 -38.17 -8.76
C ARG A 39 6.09 -37.83 -8.61
N SER A 40 5.64 -37.65 -7.37
CA SER A 40 4.39 -36.96 -7.06
C SER A 40 4.59 -35.45 -7.27
N TYR A 41 4.05 -34.90 -8.35
CA TYR A 41 3.84 -33.47 -8.50
C TYR A 41 2.44 -33.09 -7.98
N SER A 42 2.32 -31.83 -7.55
CA SER A 42 1.11 -31.04 -7.32
C SER A 42 0.27 -31.32 -6.05
N GLN A 43 0.42 -30.42 -5.07
CA GLN A 43 -0.71 -29.71 -4.43
C GLN A 43 -0.25 -28.46 -3.64
N ASP A 44 1.00 -28.41 -3.15
CA ASP A 44 1.46 -27.31 -2.28
C ASP A 44 1.90 -26.00 -3.00
N GLN A 45 2.31 -26.06 -4.27
CA GLN A 45 2.75 -24.85 -5.00
C GLN A 45 1.59 -23.98 -5.50
N SER A 46 0.40 -24.56 -5.76
CA SER A 46 -0.78 -23.81 -6.23
C SER A 46 -1.31 -22.86 -5.16
N SER A 47 -1.43 -23.33 -3.92
CA SER A 47 -1.99 -22.55 -2.81
C SER A 47 -1.11 -21.36 -2.41
N THR A 48 0.22 -21.51 -2.52
CA THR A 48 1.18 -20.44 -2.25
C THR A 48 1.14 -19.36 -3.34
N ALA A 49 1.07 -19.78 -4.61
CA ALA A 49 0.94 -18.90 -5.76
C ALA A 49 -0.38 -18.11 -5.79
N GLU A 50 -1.49 -18.74 -5.39
CA GLU A 50 -2.81 -18.11 -5.24
C GLU A 50 -2.80 -17.07 -4.11
N LYS A 51 -2.22 -17.40 -2.94
CA LYS A 51 -2.06 -16.46 -1.82
C LYS A 51 -1.18 -15.26 -2.18
N GLU A 52 -0.08 -15.49 -2.91
CA GLU A 52 0.78 -14.40 -3.40
C GLU A 52 0.06 -13.49 -4.40
N THR A 53 -0.83 -14.05 -5.22
CA THR A 53 -1.65 -13.28 -6.16
C THR A 53 -2.67 -12.44 -5.42
N ILE A 54 -3.38 -13.00 -4.43
CA ILE A 54 -4.32 -12.24 -3.61
C ILE A 54 -3.59 -11.17 -2.80
N ALA A 55 -2.43 -11.48 -2.23
CA ALA A 55 -1.61 -10.51 -1.52
C ALA A 55 -1.16 -9.37 -2.44
N LYS A 56 -0.61 -9.68 -3.64
CA LYS A 56 -0.24 -8.66 -4.64
C LYS A 56 -1.45 -7.82 -5.06
N LEU A 57 -2.64 -8.42 -5.20
CA LEU A 57 -3.85 -7.66 -5.49
C LEU A 57 -4.18 -6.67 -4.36
N LEU A 58 -4.18 -7.13 -3.12
CA LEU A 58 -4.49 -6.30 -1.95
C LEU A 58 -3.42 -5.22 -1.70
N TYR A 59 -2.13 -5.50 -1.94
CA TYR A 59 -1.06 -4.50 -1.86
C TYR A 59 -1.22 -3.36 -2.87
N ASN A 60 -1.91 -3.61 -3.98
CA ASN A 60 -2.12 -2.63 -5.04
C ASN A 60 -3.46 -1.91 -4.96
N ILE A 61 -4.31 -2.29 -3.99
CA ILE A 61 -5.58 -1.64 -3.72
C ILE A 61 -5.39 -0.79 -2.46
N GLY A 62 -5.21 0.51 -2.64
CA GLY A 62 -5.12 1.50 -1.58
C GLY A 62 -6.45 2.18 -1.24
N SER A 63 -7.49 2.05 -2.08
CA SER A 63 -8.79 2.68 -1.84
C SER A 63 -9.99 1.86 -2.28
N ARG A 64 -11.16 2.14 -1.70
CA ARG A 64 -12.46 1.58 -2.13
C ARG A 64 -12.73 1.84 -3.62
N LYS A 65 -12.31 3.01 -4.11
CA LYS A 65 -12.40 3.40 -5.53
C LYS A 65 -11.67 2.42 -6.45
N GLU A 66 -10.46 2.03 -6.08
CA GLU A 66 -9.65 1.06 -6.84
C GLU A 66 -10.26 -0.35 -6.81
N VAL A 67 -10.89 -0.75 -5.70
CA VAL A 67 -11.69 -1.99 -5.63
C VAL A 67 -12.85 -1.96 -6.63
N GLU A 68 -13.59 -0.86 -6.68
CA GLU A 68 -14.76 -0.73 -7.56
C GLU A 68 -14.36 -0.70 -9.04
N GLN A 69 -13.23 -0.06 -9.39
CA GLN A 69 -12.65 -0.13 -10.73
C GLN A 69 -12.23 -1.55 -11.09
N TYR A 70 -11.54 -2.24 -10.19
CA TYR A 70 -11.15 -3.63 -10.36
C TYR A 70 -12.39 -4.49 -10.65
N LEU A 71 -13.41 -4.44 -9.80
CA LEU A 71 -14.64 -5.21 -9.99
C LEU A 71 -15.34 -4.88 -11.31
N ARG A 72 -15.30 -3.62 -11.78
CA ARG A 72 -15.84 -3.23 -13.10
C ARG A 72 -15.08 -3.89 -14.24
N HIS A 73 -13.74 -3.90 -14.21
CA HIS A 73 -12.93 -4.54 -15.25
C HIS A 73 -13.11 -6.07 -15.28
N PHE A 74 -13.42 -6.67 -14.14
CA PHE A 74 -13.68 -8.11 -14.02
C PHE A 74 -15.09 -8.51 -14.44
N SER A 75 -16.08 -7.69 -14.11
CA SER A 75 -17.50 -8.00 -14.35
C SER A 75 -17.99 -7.62 -15.75
N SER A 76 -17.31 -6.68 -16.43
CA SER A 76 -17.82 -6.08 -17.68
C SER A 76 -17.10 -6.49 -18.97
N VAL A 77 -15.97 -7.19 -18.90
CA VAL A 77 -15.06 -7.30 -20.06
C VAL A 77 -15.07 -8.70 -20.68
N GLU A 78 -15.40 -8.79 -21.97
CA GLU A 78 -14.90 -9.87 -22.83
C GLU A 78 -13.36 -9.84 -22.72
N SER A 79 -12.74 -10.85 -22.12
CA SER A 79 -11.31 -10.89 -21.77
C SER A 79 -10.33 -10.47 -22.90
N GLN A 80 -10.79 -10.48 -24.15
CA GLN A 80 -10.09 -10.02 -25.35
C GLN A 80 -9.90 -8.49 -25.45
N LYS A 81 -10.72 -7.69 -24.77
CA LYS A 81 -10.69 -6.21 -24.83
C LYS A 81 -9.99 -5.54 -23.65
N PHE A 82 -9.24 -6.31 -22.86
CA PHE A 82 -8.63 -5.79 -21.63
C PHE A 82 -7.45 -4.84 -21.92
N ALA A 83 -6.35 -5.35 -22.47
CA ALA A 83 -5.16 -4.55 -22.70
C ALA A 83 -4.30 -5.03 -23.87
N VAL A 84 -3.71 -4.08 -24.60
CA VAL A 84 -2.60 -4.31 -25.53
C VAL A 84 -1.33 -3.72 -24.90
N ILE A 85 -0.31 -4.56 -24.70
CA ILE A 85 0.95 -4.18 -24.04
C ILE A 85 2.09 -4.25 -25.04
N LYS A 86 2.64 -3.10 -25.42
CA LYS A 86 3.86 -3.00 -26.20
C LYS A 86 5.07 -3.06 -25.29
N VAL A 87 5.95 -4.02 -25.54
CA VAL A 87 7.21 -4.22 -24.80
C VAL A 87 8.39 -3.75 -25.65
N GLY A 88 9.17 -2.80 -25.13
CA GLY A 88 10.43 -2.40 -25.75
C GLY A 88 11.49 -3.51 -25.66
N GLY A 89 12.37 -3.62 -26.67
CA GLY A 89 13.41 -4.66 -26.69
C GLY A 89 14.38 -4.58 -25.50
N ALA A 90 14.67 -3.37 -24.99
CA ALA A 90 15.50 -3.19 -23.79
C ALA A 90 14.88 -3.87 -22.55
N VAL A 91 13.56 -3.77 -22.37
CA VAL A 91 12.83 -4.42 -21.26
C VAL A 91 13.02 -5.95 -21.28
N LEU A 92 13.09 -6.57 -22.47
CA LEU A 92 13.37 -8.01 -22.60
C LEU A 92 14.82 -8.41 -22.28
N THR A 93 15.74 -7.44 -22.30
CA THR A 93 17.13 -7.64 -21.90
C THR A 93 17.28 -7.44 -20.40
N ASP A 94 16.77 -6.32 -19.88
CA ASP A 94 17.16 -5.80 -18.56
C ASP A 94 16.12 -6.07 -17.46
N GLU A 95 14.84 -6.27 -17.83
CA GLU A 95 13.72 -6.39 -16.88
C GLU A 95 12.85 -7.64 -17.14
N LEU A 96 13.40 -8.70 -17.75
CA LEU A 96 12.62 -9.85 -18.22
C LEU A 96 11.83 -10.55 -17.10
N ASP A 97 12.47 -10.86 -15.97
CA ASP A 97 11.79 -11.57 -14.86
C ASP A 97 10.76 -10.65 -14.18
N THR A 98 11.02 -9.34 -14.09
CA THR A 98 10.06 -8.35 -13.59
C THR A 98 8.82 -8.28 -14.48
N LEU A 99 9.02 -8.22 -15.80
CA LEU A 99 7.94 -8.26 -16.80
C LEU A 99 7.13 -9.55 -16.71
N ALA A 100 7.81 -10.70 -16.66
CA ALA A 100 7.16 -12.00 -16.58
C ALA A 100 6.33 -12.16 -15.29
N SER A 101 6.85 -11.68 -14.15
CA SER A 101 6.14 -11.62 -12.88
C SER A 101 4.89 -10.74 -12.95
N ALA A 102 4.99 -9.56 -13.56
CA ALA A 102 3.86 -8.64 -13.70
C ALA A 102 2.76 -9.18 -14.63
N LEU A 103 3.13 -9.75 -15.78
CA LEU A 103 2.19 -10.41 -16.70
C LEU A 103 1.55 -11.65 -16.08
N THR A 104 2.32 -12.41 -15.29
CA THR A 104 1.82 -13.57 -14.53
C THR A 104 0.74 -13.16 -13.53
N PHE A 105 0.96 -12.05 -12.82
CA PHE A 105 -0.04 -11.51 -11.91
C PHE A 105 -1.36 -11.22 -12.65
N LEU A 106 -1.31 -10.53 -13.79
CA LEU A 106 -2.49 -10.24 -14.61
C LEU A 106 -3.22 -11.52 -15.05
N ASN A 107 -2.47 -12.53 -15.49
CA ASN A 107 -3.05 -13.81 -15.90
C ASN A 107 -3.73 -14.58 -14.76
N ARG A 108 -3.11 -14.60 -13.57
CA ARG A 108 -3.66 -15.30 -12.40
C ARG A 108 -4.91 -14.62 -11.86
N VAL A 109 -5.02 -13.31 -12.01
CA VAL A 109 -6.29 -12.61 -11.76
C VAL A 109 -7.23 -12.71 -12.97
N GLY A 110 -7.04 -13.62 -13.93
CA GLY A 110 -8.01 -13.87 -14.99
C GLY A 110 -8.05 -12.85 -16.13
N LEU A 111 -7.04 -11.97 -16.23
CA LEU A 111 -6.90 -11.02 -17.33
C LEU A 111 -5.92 -11.54 -18.37
N TYR A 112 -6.20 -11.26 -19.64
CA TYR A 112 -5.43 -11.80 -20.77
C TYR A 112 -4.87 -10.67 -21.63
N PRO A 113 -3.85 -9.94 -21.14
CA PRO A 113 -3.20 -8.91 -21.94
C PRO A 113 -2.58 -9.51 -23.20
N ILE A 114 -2.71 -8.77 -24.31
CA ILE A 114 -2.09 -9.12 -25.58
C ILE A 114 -0.75 -8.43 -25.65
N VAL A 115 0.34 -9.21 -25.64
CA VAL A 115 1.68 -8.68 -25.51
C VAL A 115 2.34 -8.65 -26.89
N LEU A 116 2.77 -7.46 -27.32
CA LEU A 116 3.51 -7.26 -28.57
C LEU A 116 4.92 -6.76 -28.22
N HIS A 117 5.97 -7.43 -28.68
CA HIS A 117 7.33 -7.01 -28.37
C HIS A 117 8.15 -6.62 -29.61
N GLY A 118 9.10 -5.69 -29.38
CA GLY A 118 10.19 -5.40 -30.31
C GLY A 118 11.49 -6.14 -29.93
N ALA A 119 12.54 -5.96 -30.74
CA ALA A 119 13.89 -6.51 -30.48
C ALA A 119 15.00 -5.54 -30.93
N GLY A 120 14.77 -4.23 -30.83
CA GLY A 120 15.65 -3.20 -31.42
C GLY A 120 17.12 -3.26 -30.99
N PRO A 121 17.43 -3.19 -29.67
CA PRO A 121 18.80 -3.30 -29.18
C PRO A 121 19.49 -4.62 -29.55
N GLN A 122 18.77 -5.74 -29.46
CA GLN A 122 19.26 -7.07 -29.79
C GLN A 122 19.58 -7.18 -31.29
N LEU A 123 18.71 -6.64 -32.15
CA LEU A 123 18.91 -6.59 -33.59
C LEU A 123 20.15 -5.77 -33.95
N ASN A 124 20.37 -4.61 -33.32
CA ASN A 124 21.57 -3.80 -33.59
C ASN A 124 22.85 -4.58 -33.28
N ARG A 125 22.93 -5.24 -32.12
CA ARG A 125 24.12 -6.04 -31.74
C ARG A 125 24.40 -7.15 -32.75
N LEU A 126 23.38 -7.90 -33.16
CA LEU A 126 23.57 -9.00 -34.12
C LEU A 126 23.89 -8.51 -35.54
N LEU A 127 23.45 -7.32 -35.92
CA LEU A 127 23.84 -6.70 -37.20
C LEU A 127 25.32 -6.30 -37.16
N GLU A 128 25.76 -5.67 -36.06
CA GLU A 128 27.17 -5.33 -35.83
C GLU A 128 28.06 -6.59 -35.86
N ASP A 129 27.67 -7.66 -35.16
CA ASP A 129 28.38 -8.95 -35.17
C ASP A 129 28.46 -9.59 -36.57
N ALA A 130 27.46 -9.33 -37.42
CA ALA A 130 27.40 -9.81 -38.80
C ALA A 130 28.07 -8.86 -39.82
N ASN A 131 28.74 -7.80 -39.34
CA ASN A 131 29.30 -6.71 -40.13
C ASN A 131 28.28 -6.08 -41.10
N VAL A 132 27.05 -5.86 -40.62
CA VAL A 132 25.98 -5.15 -41.34
C VAL A 132 25.72 -3.84 -40.59
N GLU A 133 26.01 -2.71 -41.23
CA GLU A 133 25.79 -1.40 -40.61
C GLU A 133 24.30 -1.04 -40.60
N PRO A 134 23.67 -0.75 -39.43
CA PRO A 134 22.27 -0.37 -39.37
C PRO A 134 22.00 0.99 -40.05
N GLN A 135 21.18 0.99 -41.11
CA GLN A 135 20.79 2.22 -41.79
C GLN A 135 19.38 2.68 -41.39
N TYR A 136 19.23 3.99 -41.20
CA TYR A 136 17.95 4.61 -40.85
C TYR A 136 17.63 5.75 -41.81
N ASN A 137 16.37 5.86 -42.21
CA ASN A 137 15.84 6.98 -42.97
C ASN A 137 14.54 7.43 -42.29
N GLU A 138 14.47 8.70 -41.88
CA GLU A 138 13.32 9.27 -41.15
C GLU A 138 12.93 8.47 -39.88
N GLY A 139 13.91 7.87 -39.21
CA GLY A 139 13.69 7.04 -38.01
C GLY A 139 13.19 5.62 -38.29
N ILE A 140 13.04 5.23 -39.56
CA ILE A 140 12.69 3.88 -40.00
C ILE A 140 13.97 3.15 -40.40
N ARG A 141 14.14 1.91 -39.92
CA ARG A 141 15.27 1.06 -40.29
C ARG A 141 15.10 0.53 -41.71
N ILE A 142 16.04 0.86 -42.60
CA ILE A 142 16.10 0.24 -43.92
C ILE A 142 16.42 -1.24 -43.71
N THR A 143 15.57 -2.12 -44.26
CA THR A 143 15.66 -3.57 -44.03
C THR A 143 15.89 -4.27 -45.35
N ASP A 144 17.13 -4.62 -45.67
CA ASP A 144 17.47 -5.46 -46.82
C ASP A 144 17.28 -6.97 -46.49
N ALA A 145 17.59 -7.85 -47.45
CA ALA A 145 17.38 -9.30 -47.26
C ALA A 145 18.22 -9.87 -46.10
N LYS A 146 19.47 -9.42 -45.95
CA LYS A 146 20.37 -9.86 -44.88
C LYS A 146 19.92 -9.36 -43.51
N THR A 147 19.50 -8.10 -43.43
CA THR A 147 18.93 -7.49 -42.23
C THR A 147 17.63 -8.19 -41.83
N LEU A 148 16.76 -8.51 -42.78
CA LEU A 148 15.51 -9.23 -42.53
C LEU A 148 15.76 -10.64 -41.98
N GLU A 149 16.75 -11.36 -42.51
CA GLU A 149 17.12 -12.68 -42.01
C GLU A 149 17.50 -12.64 -40.52
N ILE A 150 18.35 -11.68 -40.15
CA ILE A 150 18.79 -11.48 -38.77
C ILE A 150 17.62 -11.01 -37.89
N ALA A 151 16.80 -10.08 -38.39
CA ALA A 151 15.59 -9.64 -37.71
C ALA A 151 14.67 -10.81 -37.40
N ARG A 152 14.35 -11.66 -38.37
CA ARG A 152 13.49 -12.82 -38.15
C ARG A 152 14.03 -13.74 -37.05
N LYS A 153 15.34 -14.03 -37.06
CA LYS A 153 15.98 -14.88 -36.04
C LYS A 153 15.86 -14.26 -34.64
N VAL A 154 16.21 -12.98 -34.48
CA VAL A 154 16.20 -12.33 -33.16
C VAL A 154 14.78 -12.17 -32.61
N PHE A 155 13.80 -11.85 -33.47
CA PHE A 155 12.41 -11.73 -33.02
C PHE A 155 11.85 -13.08 -32.54
N GLN A 156 12.17 -14.18 -33.23
CA GLN A 156 11.74 -15.52 -32.78
C GLN A 156 12.42 -15.92 -31.46
N GLN A 157 13.70 -15.64 -31.31
CA GLN A 157 14.45 -15.93 -30.07
C GLN A 157 13.90 -15.14 -28.89
N GLU A 158 13.72 -13.82 -29.03
CA GLU A 158 13.20 -12.97 -27.96
C GLU A 158 11.72 -13.30 -27.63
N ASN A 159 10.93 -13.72 -28.62
CA ASN A 159 9.56 -14.19 -28.40
C ASN A 159 9.54 -15.44 -27.51
N LEU A 160 10.35 -16.44 -27.85
CA LEU A 160 10.43 -17.67 -27.07
C LEU A 160 11.02 -17.43 -25.68
N LYS A 161 12.04 -16.57 -25.57
CA LYS A 161 12.64 -16.16 -24.29
C LYS A 161 11.62 -15.58 -23.33
N LEU A 162 10.70 -14.73 -23.81
CA LEU A 162 9.62 -14.19 -22.99
C LEU A 162 8.60 -15.28 -22.61
N VAL A 163 8.24 -16.17 -23.53
CA VAL A 163 7.34 -17.30 -23.25
C VAL A 163 7.92 -18.22 -22.17
N GLU A 164 9.19 -18.60 -22.30
CA GLU A 164 9.90 -19.43 -21.32
C GLU A 164 9.99 -18.74 -19.95
N ALA A 165 10.20 -17.43 -19.91
CA ALA A 165 10.15 -16.67 -18.66
C ALA A 165 8.76 -16.74 -18.01
N LEU A 166 7.68 -16.52 -18.78
CA LEU A 166 6.30 -16.63 -18.28
C LEU A 166 6.00 -18.03 -17.75
N GLU A 167 6.44 -19.07 -18.46
CA GLU A 167 6.25 -20.46 -18.05
C GLU A 167 7.02 -20.79 -16.76
N ARG A 168 8.26 -20.28 -16.59
CA ARG A 168 9.01 -20.38 -15.33
C ARG A 168 8.28 -19.75 -14.15
N HIS A 169 7.53 -18.67 -14.39
CA HIS A 169 6.68 -18.02 -13.39
C HIS A 169 5.30 -18.70 -13.19
N GLY A 170 5.02 -19.79 -13.93
CA GLY A 170 3.81 -20.58 -13.81
C GLY A 170 2.64 -20.06 -14.64
N THR A 171 2.90 -19.23 -15.66
CA THR A 171 1.88 -18.71 -16.59
C THR A 171 2.03 -19.37 -17.95
N ARG A 172 0.92 -19.87 -18.50
CA ARG A 172 0.91 -20.39 -19.86
C ARG A 172 0.86 -19.24 -20.86
N ALA A 173 1.81 -19.22 -21.79
CA ALA A 173 1.87 -18.24 -22.85
C ALA A 173 1.91 -18.96 -24.21
N ARG A 174 1.36 -18.34 -25.26
CA ARG A 174 1.40 -18.86 -26.62
C ARG A 174 2.29 -17.95 -27.48
N PRO A 175 3.40 -18.46 -28.03
CA PRO A 175 4.19 -17.71 -29.00
C PRO A 175 3.40 -17.56 -30.30
N ILE A 176 3.29 -16.34 -30.81
CA ILE A 176 2.66 -16.00 -32.09
C ILE A 176 3.65 -15.16 -32.91
N PRO A 177 4.66 -15.80 -33.53
CA PRO A 177 5.74 -15.08 -34.20
C PRO A 177 5.36 -14.53 -35.59
N SER A 178 4.21 -14.91 -36.13
CA SER A 178 3.75 -14.56 -37.48
C SER A 178 2.23 -14.78 -37.63
N GLY A 179 1.64 -14.36 -38.75
CA GLY A 179 0.23 -14.59 -39.08
C GLY A 179 -0.80 -13.62 -38.47
N VAL A 180 -0.36 -12.61 -37.71
CA VAL A 180 -1.24 -11.57 -37.13
C VAL A 180 -1.34 -10.36 -38.04
N PHE A 181 -0.21 -9.83 -38.51
CA PHE A 181 -0.18 -8.61 -39.29
C PHE A 181 -0.07 -8.92 -40.78
N VAL A 182 -1.04 -8.46 -41.57
CA VAL A 182 -0.97 -8.50 -43.03
C VAL A 182 -0.58 -7.10 -43.52
N ALA A 183 0.46 -6.99 -44.34
CA ALA A 183 1.04 -5.73 -44.77
C ALA A 183 1.45 -5.73 -46.25
N ASP A 184 1.47 -4.55 -46.86
CA ASP A 184 2.18 -4.31 -48.12
C ASP A 184 3.55 -3.68 -47.83
N TYR A 185 4.42 -3.59 -48.84
CA TYR A 185 5.63 -2.78 -48.72
C TYR A 185 5.29 -1.32 -48.43
N LEU A 186 5.95 -0.73 -47.44
CA LEU A 186 5.81 0.69 -47.12
C LEU A 186 6.30 1.56 -48.29
N ASP A 187 7.54 1.30 -48.71
CA ASP A 187 8.17 1.77 -49.93
C ASP A 187 9.36 0.84 -50.18
N ARG A 188 9.25 -0.01 -51.21
CA ARG A 188 10.22 -1.07 -51.45
C ARG A 188 11.58 -0.52 -51.89
N GLU A 189 11.58 0.59 -52.62
CA GLU A 189 12.81 1.21 -53.11
C GLU A 189 13.53 1.96 -51.97
N LYS A 190 12.77 2.65 -51.11
CA LYS A 190 13.32 3.46 -50.01
C LYS A 190 13.71 2.65 -48.78
N TYR A 191 12.90 1.67 -48.37
CA TYR A 191 13.06 0.98 -47.08
C TYR A 191 13.30 -0.53 -47.19
N GLY A 192 13.22 -1.11 -48.39
CA GLY A 192 13.38 -2.55 -48.59
C GLY A 192 12.18 -3.35 -48.05
N TYR A 193 12.44 -4.37 -47.24
CA TYR A 193 11.45 -5.27 -46.64
C TYR A 193 10.81 -4.68 -45.38
N VAL A 194 10.30 -3.44 -45.48
CA VAL A 194 9.55 -2.77 -44.42
C VAL A 194 8.08 -2.70 -44.81
N GLY A 195 7.20 -3.04 -43.88
CA GLY A 195 5.77 -3.19 -44.13
C GLY A 195 4.92 -2.02 -43.65
N LYS A 196 3.84 -1.75 -44.39
CA LYS A 196 2.69 -0.94 -44.00
C LYS A 196 1.51 -1.87 -43.75
N ILE A 197 1.12 -2.03 -42.48
CA ILE A 197 0.01 -2.89 -42.07
C ILE A 197 -1.28 -2.46 -42.78
N LYS A 198 -2.01 -3.45 -43.31
CA LYS A 198 -3.31 -3.30 -43.98
C LYS A 198 -4.44 -3.88 -43.15
N SER A 199 -4.19 -4.99 -42.47
CA SER A 199 -5.18 -5.64 -41.63
C SER A 199 -4.54 -6.47 -40.53
N VAL A 200 -5.30 -6.73 -39.47
CA VAL A 200 -4.91 -7.57 -38.33
C VAL A 200 -5.81 -8.79 -38.27
N ASN A 201 -5.21 -9.98 -38.30
CA ASN A 201 -5.89 -11.25 -38.11
C ASN A 201 -5.96 -11.62 -36.62
N LYS A 202 -7.18 -11.60 -36.06
CA LYS A 202 -7.43 -11.86 -34.63
C LYS A 202 -7.47 -13.33 -34.25
N SER A 203 -7.62 -14.25 -35.21
CA SER A 203 -7.91 -15.67 -34.94
C SER A 203 -6.92 -16.35 -34.00
N GLY A 204 -5.61 -16.13 -34.21
CA GLY A 204 -4.55 -16.69 -33.36
C GLY A 204 -4.57 -16.13 -31.94
N ILE A 205 -4.84 -14.84 -31.80
CA ILE A 205 -4.95 -14.12 -30.51
C ILE A 205 -6.16 -14.65 -29.74
N GLU A 206 -7.34 -14.67 -30.35
CA GLU A 206 -8.55 -15.13 -29.70
C GLU A 206 -8.47 -16.61 -29.32
N SER A 207 -7.82 -17.45 -30.15
CA SER A 207 -7.57 -18.85 -29.84
C SER A 207 -6.67 -19.02 -28.61
N ALA A 208 -5.65 -18.17 -28.45
CA ALA A 208 -4.78 -18.18 -27.28
C ALA A 208 -5.55 -17.80 -26.01
N ILE A 209 -6.37 -16.74 -26.08
CA ILE A 209 -7.18 -16.26 -24.96
C ILE A 209 -8.24 -17.28 -24.56
N ARG A 210 -8.97 -17.87 -25.53
CA ARG A 210 -9.93 -18.96 -25.27
C ARG A 210 -9.29 -20.18 -24.62
N ALA A 211 -8.03 -20.47 -24.93
CA ALA A 211 -7.27 -21.56 -24.32
C ALA A 211 -6.72 -21.22 -22.91
N GLY A 212 -6.96 -20.00 -22.41
CA GLY A 212 -6.43 -19.53 -21.14
C GLY A 212 -4.92 -19.32 -21.16
N THR A 213 -4.38 -18.77 -22.26
CA THR A 213 -2.95 -18.47 -22.44
C THR A 213 -2.73 -17.03 -22.86
N LEU A 214 -1.62 -16.42 -22.43
CA LEU A 214 -1.24 -15.08 -22.88
C LEU A 214 -0.70 -15.13 -24.33
N PRO A 215 -1.27 -14.37 -25.28
CA PRO A 215 -0.73 -14.30 -26.63
C PRO A 215 0.50 -13.37 -26.67
N ILE A 216 1.64 -13.90 -27.10
CA ILE A 216 2.93 -13.17 -27.19
C ILE A 216 3.31 -13.00 -28.67
N LEU A 217 3.17 -11.78 -29.18
CA LEU A 217 3.32 -11.43 -30.58
C LEU A 217 4.66 -10.75 -30.88
N THR A 218 5.20 -11.01 -32.06
CA THR A 218 6.26 -10.20 -32.68
C THR A 218 5.65 -9.07 -33.53
N SER A 219 6.43 -8.03 -33.83
CA SER A 219 6.03 -6.97 -34.77
C SER A 219 6.39 -7.27 -36.23
N LEU A 220 6.40 -8.54 -36.64
CA LEU A 220 6.60 -8.95 -38.02
C LEU A 220 5.25 -9.03 -38.75
N ALA A 221 5.22 -8.58 -40.00
CA ALA A 221 4.05 -8.70 -40.87
C ALA A 221 4.36 -9.58 -42.07
N GLU A 222 3.31 -9.99 -42.77
CA GLU A 222 3.41 -10.80 -43.98
C GLU A 222 2.58 -10.17 -45.10
N THR A 223 3.11 -10.22 -46.31
CA THR A 223 2.32 -9.93 -47.51
C THR A 223 1.34 -11.08 -47.77
N PRO A 224 0.29 -10.88 -48.60
CA PRO A 224 -0.64 -11.95 -48.95
C PRO A 224 0.01 -13.17 -49.61
N ASP A 225 1.16 -13.01 -50.26
CA ASP A 225 1.97 -14.08 -50.86
C ASP A 225 3.00 -14.72 -49.90
N GLY A 226 3.05 -14.28 -48.63
CA GLY A 226 3.84 -14.90 -47.57
C GLY A 226 5.25 -14.31 -47.35
N GLN A 227 5.58 -13.19 -47.97
CA GLN A 227 6.84 -12.48 -47.71
C GLN A 227 6.77 -11.76 -46.36
N ILE A 228 7.73 -12.06 -45.49
CA ILE A 228 7.85 -11.39 -44.19
C ILE A 228 8.38 -9.96 -44.38
N LEU A 229 7.78 -9.01 -43.68
CA LEU A 229 8.17 -7.61 -43.64
C LEU A 229 8.41 -7.17 -42.20
N ASN A 230 9.44 -6.35 -42.01
CA ASN A 230 9.72 -5.70 -40.74
C ASN A 230 8.74 -4.54 -40.51
N VAL A 231 8.17 -4.42 -39.31
CA VAL A 231 7.26 -3.32 -38.95
C VAL A 231 7.69 -2.70 -37.63
N ASN A 232 7.53 -1.38 -37.52
CA ASN A 232 7.73 -0.66 -36.27
C ASN A 232 6.75 -1.17 -35.20
N ALA A 233 7.26 -1.55 -34.03
CA ALA A 233 6.46 -2.12 -32.95
C ALA A 233 5.40 -1.17 -32.38
N ASP A 234 5.63 0.15 -32.40
CA ASP A 234 4.65 1.14 -31.94
C ASP A 234 3.50 1.26 -32.96
N VAL A 235 3.82 1.21 -34.26
CA VAL A 235 2.81 1.18 -35.34
C VAL A 235 2.00 -0.11 -35.27
N ALA A 236 2.66 -1.26 -35.11
CA ALA A 236 1.99 -2.54 -34.95
C ALA A 236 1.09 -2.58 -33.70
N ALA A 237 1.52 -1.98 -32.57
CA ALA A 237 0.69 -1.85 -31.38
C ALA A 237 -0.55 -0.99 -31.63
N ALA A 238 -0.39 0.13 -32.34
CA ALA A 238 -1.48 1.05 -32.66
C ALA A 238 -2.53 0.41 -33.59
N GLU A 239 -2.08 -0.31 -34.63
CA GLU A 239 -2.99 -1.02 -35.55
C GLU A 239 -3.70 -2.18 -34.85
N LEU A 240 -2.98 -2.92 -34.00
CA LEU A 240 -3.56 -3.96 -33.16
C LEU A 240 -4.64 -3.39 -32.22
N ALA A 241 -4.35 -2.27 -31.55
CA ALA A 241 -5.29 -1.61 -30.66
C ALA A 241 -6.52 -1.07 -31.41
N THR A 242 -6.35 -0.53 -32.63
CA THR A 242 -7.47 -0.04 -33.45
C THR A 242 -8.46 -1.16 -33.81
N VAL A 243 -7.99 -2.40 -34.00
CA VAL A 243 -8.84 -3.54 -34.37
C VAL A 243 -9.47 -4.25 -33.17
N LEU A 244 -8.83 -4.16 -32.00
CA LEU A 244 -9.27 -4.82 -30.77
C LEU A 244 -10.06 -3.90 -29.83
N GLU A 245 -9.88 -2.59 -29.96
CA GLU A 245 -10.47 -1.54 -29.12
C GLU A 245 -10.30 -1.82 -27.60
N PRO A 246 -9.06 -1.99 -27.11
CA PRO A 246 -8.84 -2.33 -25.71
C PRO A 246 -9.14 -1.13 -24.80
N LEU A 247 -9.46 -1.41 -23.53
CA LEU A 247 -9.59 -0.37 -22.50
C LEU A 247 -8.24 0.30 -22.19
N LYS A 248 -7.16 -0.49 -22.20
CA LYS A 248 -5.80 -0.01 -21.89
C LYS A 248 -4.82 -0.35 -23.02
N ILE A 249 -4.06 0.64 -23.46
CA ILE A 249 -2.88 0.44 -24.29
C ILE A 249 -1.67 0.81 -23.46
N VAL A 250 -0.73 -0.10 -23.27
CA VAL A 250 0.43 0.12 -22.40
C VAL A 250 1.71 0.09 -23.22
N PHE A 251 2.52 1.15 -23.13
CA PHE A 251 3.87 1.20 -23.68
C PHE A 251 4.88 1.07 -22.54
N LEU A 252 5.56 -0.08 -22.49
CA LEU A 252 6.61 -0.31 -21.50
C LEU A 252 7.93 0.31 -21.95
N ASN A 253 8.51 1.14 -21.08
CA ASN A 253 9.83 1.74 -21.24
C ASN A 253 10.61 1.77 -19.92
N GLU A 254 11.91 1.99 -19.99
CA GLU A 254 12.80 2.06 -18.81
C GLU A 254 12.60 3.36 -18.00
N LYS A 255 12.04 4.39 -18.63
CA LYS A 255 11.91 5.74 -18.03
C LYS A 255 10.71 5.87 -17.10
N ASN A 256 9.76 4.94 -17.12
CA ASN A 256 8.54 4.99 -16.32
C ASN A 256 7.69 6.27 -16.51
N GLY A 257 7.47 6.66 -17.76
CA GLY A 257 6.58 7.78 -18.12
C GLY A 257 7.24 8.92 -18.89
N LEU A 258 6.55 10.05 -18.94
CA LEU A 258 6.96 11.32 -19.51
C LEU A 258 7.27 12.33 -18.40
N TYR A 259 8.22 13.22 -18.66
CA TYR A 259 8.71 14.18 -17.67
C TYR A 259 8.63 15.59 -18.21
N HIS A 260 8.27 16.52 -17.33
CA HIS A 260 8.27 17.94 -17.61
C HIS A 260 9.72 18.43 -17.77
N GLY A 261 10.03 19.00 -18.94
CA GLY A 261 11.40 19.32 -19.36
C GLY A 261 12.09 20.43 -18.57
N VAL A 262 11.33 21.30 -17.90
CA VAL A 262 11.87 22.33 -16.98
C VAL A 262 11.94 21.84 -15.53
N THR A 263 10.81 21.42 -14.95
CA THR A 263 10.72 21.06 -13.52
C THR A 263 11.29 19.68 -13.20
N GLY A 264 11.50 18.82 -14.20
CA GLY A 264 11.93 17.44 -14.01
C GLY A 264 10.87 16.54 -13.36
N LYS A 265 9.67 17.07 -13.07
CA LYS A 265 8.58 16.30 -12.48
C LYS A 265 7.95 15.38 -13.52
N LYS A 266 7.57 14.17 -13.09
CA LYS A 266 6.80 13.23 -13.92
C LYS A 266 5.42 13.84 -14.23
N ILE A 267 4.94 13.62 -15.44
CA ILE A 267 3.60 14.00 -15.87
C ILE A 267 2.69 12.80 -15.57
N ASP A 268 1.79 12.93 -14.60
CA ASP A 268 0.96 11.79 -14.19
C ASP A 268 -0.18 11.54 -15.19
N VAL A 269 -0.87 12.60 -15.64
CA VAL A 269 -2.00 12.51 -16.57
C VAL A 269 -1.92 13.59 -17.66
N ILE A 270 -2.36 13.26 -18.87
CA ILE A 270 -2.59 14.19 -19.99
C ILE A 270 -4.01 13.99 -20.52
N ASN A 271 -4.85 15.02 -20.46
CA ASN A 271 -6.18 15.03 -21.08
C ASN A 271 -6.13 15.74 -22.43
N LEU A 272 -6.11 14.97 -23.53
CA LEU A 272 -5.82 15.50 -24.86
C LEU A 272 -6.81 16.56 -25.35
N ASP A 273 -8.11 16.41 -25.07
CA ASP A 273 -9.12 17.35 -25.56
C ASP A 273 -8.95 18.77 -24.95
N GLU A 274 -8.34 18.86 -23.77
CA GLU A 274 -8.09 20.10 -23.02
C GLU A 274 -6.66 20.60 -23.22
N GLU A 275 -5.66 19.73 -23.08
CA GLU A 275 -4.26 20.14 -22.88
C GLU A 275 -3.40 20.03 -24.15
N TYR A 276 -3.84 19.29 -25.18
CA TYR A 276 -2.97 18.88 -26.29
C TYR A 276 -2.32 20.06 -27.05
N GLU A 277 -3.11 21.04 -27.46
CA GLU A 277 -2.63 22.16 -28.27
C GLU A 277 -1.62 23.02 -27.50
N ASP A 278 -1.89 23.29 -26.22
CA ASP A 278 -1.04 24.14 -25.41
C ASP A 278 0.21 23.40 -24.97
N LEU A 279 0.09 22.12 -24.60
CA LEU A 279 1.24 21.26 -24.29
C LEU A 279 2.20 21.13 -25.49
N LEU A 280 1.72 21.08 -26.73
CA LEU A 280 2.61 21.03 -27.90
C LEU A 280 3.29 22.36 -28.22
N LYS A 281 2.74 23.50 -27.77
CA LYS A 281 3.37 24.83 -27.94
C LYS A 281 4.49 25.07 -26.92
N GLU A 282 4.46 24.36 -25.79
CA GLU A 282 5.46 24.49 -24.74
C GLU A 282 6.91 24.30 -25.26
N PRO A 283 7.83 25.25 -24.99
CA PRO A 283 9.20 25.20 -25.50
C PRO A 283 10.01 23.98 -25.01
N TRP A 284 9.68 23.46 -23.83
CA TRP A 284 10.40 22.35 -23.21
C TRP A 284 10.04 20.98 -23.78
N VAL A 285 8.92 20.88 -24.52
CA VAL A 285 8.48 19.62 -25.12
C VAL A 285 9.33 19.33 -26.35
N LYS A 286 10.34 18.48 -26.18
CA LYS A 286 11.29 18.12 -27.24
C LYS A 286 10.63 17.28 -28.33
N TYR A 287 11.26 17.21 -29.50
CA TYR A 287 10.76 16.50 -30.69
C TYR A 287 10.27 15.07 -30.40
N GLY A 288 11.04 14.27 -29.66
CA GLY A 288 10.64 12.89 -29.31
C GLY A 288 9.39 12.81 -28.43
N THR A 289 9.25 13.73 -27.46
CA THR A 289 8.04 13.82 -26.63
C THR A 289 6.84 14.30 -27.44
N LYS A 290 7.03 15.28 -28.33
CA LYS A 290 5.98 15.76 -29.26
C LYS A 290 5.47 14.63 -30.14
N LEU A 291 6.39 13.86 -30.74
CA LEU A 291 6.04 12.74 -31.60
C LEU A 291 5.22 11.69 -30.83
N LYS A 292 5.67 11.31 -29.63
CA LYS A 292 4.95 10.32 -28.81
C LYS A 292 3.54 10.78 -28.41
N ILE A 293 3.37 12.06 -28.04
CA ILE A 293 2.05 12.63 -27.73
C ILE A 293 1.14 12.65 -28.97
N LYS A 294 1.68 13.01 -30.14
CA LYS A 294 0.95 12.98 -31.42
C LYS A 294 0.48 11.57 -31.77
N GLU A 295 1.37 10.58 -31.71
CA GLU A 295 1.03 9.17 -31.95
C GLU A 295 -0.07 8.68 -31.00
N CYS A 296 0.03 9.03 -29.71
CA CYS A 296 -1.00 8.67 -28.73
C CYS A 296 -2.34 9.34 -29.03
N LYS A 297 -2.34 10.60 -29.48
CA LYS A 297 -3.56 11.29 -29.90
C LYS A 297 -4.20 10.64 -31.11
N GLU A 298 -3.42 10.42 -32.18
CA GLU A 298 -3.91 9.80 -33.41
C GLU A 298 -4.47 8.39 -33.18
N LEU A 299 -3.88 7.64 -32.25
CA LEU A 299 -4.41 6.36 -31.79
C LEU A 299 -5.73 6.55 -31.04
N LEU A 300 -5.76 7.40 -30.01
CA LEU A 300 -6.94 7.57 -29.15
C LEU A 300 -8.13 8.20 -29.88
N ASP A 301 -7.90 9.06 -30.88
CA ASP A 301 -8.96 9.64 -31.72
C ASP A 301 -9.76 8.56 -32.48
N ARG A 302 -9.11 7.44 -32.82
CA ARG A 302 -9.73 6.28 -33.49
C ARG A 302 -10.40 5.29 -32.54
N LEU A 303 -10.20 5.47 -31.23
CA LEU A 303 -10.68 4.55 -30.20
C LEU A 303 -11.86 5.14 -29.41
N PRO A 304 -12.64 4.29 -28.72
CA PRO A 304 -13.64 4.74 -27.77
C PRO A 304 -13.03 5.66 -26.70
N ARG A 305 -13.81 6.64 -26.20
CA ARG A 305 -13.35 7.55 -25.12
C ARG A 305 -13.00 6.83 -23.81
N SER A 306 -13.48 5.60 -23.63
CA SER A 306 -13.11 4.72 -22.50
C SER A 306 -11.69 4.17 -22.60
N SER A 307 -11.07 4.20 -23.77
CA SER A 307 -9.69 3.74 -23.98
C SER A 307 -8.68 4.78 -23.47
N SER A 308 -7.57 4.30 -22.94
CA SER A 308 -6.45 5.13 -22.49
C SER A 308 -5.11 4.50 -22.84
N VAL A 309 -4.10 5.35 -23.00
CA VAL A 309 -2.71 4.95 -23.19
C VAL A 309 -1.94 5.17 -21.89
N ALA A 310 -1.13 4.22 -21.46
CA ALA A 310 -0.22 4.37 -20.33
C ALA A 310 1.23 4.15 -20.75
N ILE A 311 2.14 5.01 -20.28
CA ILE A 311 3.58 4.88 -20.48
C ILE A 311 4.23 4.65 -19.13
N ILE A 312 4.79 3.46 -18.91
CA ILE A 312 5.23 2.99 -17.59
C ILE A 312 6.43 2.02 -17.70
N SER A 313 7.06 1.66 -16.58
CA SER A 313 8.02 0.54 -16.51
C SER A 313 7.35 -0.79 -16.17
N ALA A 314 8.08 -1.90 -16.39
CA ALA A 314 7.50 -3.25 -16.22
C ALA A 314 7.11 -3.54 -14.76
N GLY A 315 7.92 -3.08 -13.79
CA GLY A 315 7.62 -3.24 -12.36
C GLY A 315 6.34 -2.55 -11.90
N HIS A 316 5.86 -1.59 -12.68
CA HIS A 316 4.69 -0.78 -12.38
C HIS A 316 3.43 -1.18 -13.17
N LEU A 317 3.53 -2.22 -14.01
CA LEU A 317 2.45 -2.66 -14.89
C LEU A 317 1.16 -3.02 -14.16
N HIS A 318 1.26 -3.74 -13.04
CA HIS A 318 0.06 -4.08 -12.27
C HIS A 318 -0.54 -2.84 -11.60
N LYS A 319 0.28 -1.92 -11.06
CA LYS A 319 -0.23 -0.70 -10.42
C LYS A 319 -0.98 0.20 -11.42
N GLU A 320 -0.45 0.41 -12.61
CA GLU A 320 -1.09 1.25 -13.64
C GLU A 320 -2.42 0.69 -14.15
N LEU A 321 -2.55 -0.63 -14.22
CA LEU A 321 -3.76 -1.28 -14.73
C LEU A 321 -4.90 -1.32 -13.70
N PHE A 322 -4.60 -1.04 -12.41
CA PHE A 322 -5.57 -1.16 -11.32
C PHE A 322 -5.70 0.08 -10.42
N THR A 323 -4.85 1.10 -10.60
CA THR A 323 -4.87 2.31 -9.77
C THR A 323 -5.05 3.58 -10.59
N ASP A 324 -5.80 4.52 -10.03
CA ASP A 324 -6.04 5.86 -10.58
C ASP A 324 -4.87 6.81 -10.36
N SER A 325 -4.08 6.57 -9.32
CA SER A 325 -2.87 7.35 -9.04
C SER A 325 -1.81 7.18 -10.13
N GLY A 326 -1.95 6.15 -10.97
CA GLY A 326 -1.01 5.82 -12.02
C GLY A 326 0.36 5.45 -11.45
N ALA A 327 1.17 4.82 -12.28
CA ALA A 327 2.56 4.54 -11.93
C ALA A 327 3.54 5.26 -12.87
N GLY A 328 3.07 5.69 -14.03
CA GLY A 328 3.81 6.52 -14.98
C GLY A 328 2.94 7.65 -15.53
N THR A 329 2.84 7.76 -16.85
CA THR A 329 2.03 8.78 -17.52
C THR A 329 0.81 8.16 -18.19
N LEU A 330 -0.38 8.56 -17.76
CA LEU A 330 -1.66 8.20 -18.37
C LEU A 330 -2.10 9.26 -19.37
N ILE A 331 -2.39 8.86 -20.59
CA ILE A 331 -2.87 9.72 -21.68
C ILE A 331 -4.26 9.25 -22.09
N ARG A 332 -5.22 10.16 -22.13
CA ARG A 332 -6.60 9.88 -22.53
C ARG A 332 -7.18 11.06 -23.29
N ARG A 333 -8.28 10.84 -23.99
CA ARG A 333 -9.01 11.95 -24.62
C ARG A 333 -9.54 12.93 -23.59
N GLY A 334 -10.15 12.42 -22.51
CA GLY A 334 -10.82 13.27 -21.52
C GLY A 334 -12.04 13.97 -22.12
N HIS A 335 -12.42 15.11 -21.55
CA HIS A 335 -13.46 16.00 -22.06
C HIS A 335 -12.98 17.44 -21.93
N LYS A 336 -13.45 18.32 -22.82
CA LYS A 336 -13.24 19.76 -22.65
C LYS A 336 -13.97 20.26 -21.42
N LEU A 337 -13.32 21.19 -20.72
CA LEU A 337 -13.91 21.87 -19.59
C LEU A 337 -14.44 23.23 -20.03
N PHE A 338 -15.63 23.57 -19.55
CA PHE A 338 -16.28 24.84 -19.80
C PHE A 338 -16.37 25.63 -18.50
N LYS A 339 -16.05 26.91 -18.60
CA LYS A 339 -16.24 27.91 -17.55
C LYS A 339 -17.23 28.96 -18.04
N TYR A 340 -18.21 29.26 -17.20
CA TYR A 340 -19.20 30.31 -17.44
C TYR A 340 -19.20 31.29 -16.27
N ASP A 341 -19.06 32.59 -16.56
CA ASP A 341 -19.04 33.64 -15.53
C ASP A 341 -20.43 34.19 -15.19
N ALA A 342 -21.49 33.60 -15.74
CA ALA A 342 -22.88 33.97 -15.50
C ALA A 342 -23.82 32.82 -15.90
N LEU A 343 -24.96 32.71 -15.21
CA LEU A 343 -25.95 31.66 -15.43
C LEU A 343 -26.69 31.76 -16.78
N ASP A 344 -26.85 32.97 -17.32
CA ASP A 344 -27.53 33.23 -18.60
C ASP A 344 -26.74 32.74 -19.83
N LYS A 345 -25.44 32.48 -19.66
CA LYS A 345 -24.56 31.89 -20.68
C LYS A 345 -24.66 30.36 -20.76
N ILE A 346 -25.45 29.74 -19.87
CA ILE A 346 -25.60 28.28 -19.75
C ILE A 346 -26.99 27.89 -20.22
N ASP A 347 -27.09 26.79 -20.94
CA ASP A 347 -28.37 26.18 -21.25
C ASP A 347 -29.10 25.78 -19.94
N PRO A 348 -30.24 26.42 -19.61
CA PRO A 348 -30.93 26.19 -18.35
C PRO A 348 -31.52 24.78 -18.25
N ASP A 349 -31.85 24.13 -19.37
CA ASP A 349 -32.37 22.77 -19.38
C ASP A 349 -31.25 21.76 -19.12
N LYS A 350 -30.05 22.02 -19.68
CA LYS A 350 -28.84 21.23 -19.39
C LYS A 350 -28.47 21.30 -17.90
N LEU A 351 -28.45 22.50 -17.32
CA LEU A 351 -28.14 22.69 -15.90
C LEU A 351 -29.18 22.03 -15.00
N ARG A 352 -30.47 22.15 -15.34
CA ARG A 352 -31.56 21.49 -14.63
C ARG A 352 -31.40 19.98 -14.63
N HIS A 353 -31.14 19.39 -15.80
CA HIS A 353 -31.03 17.95 -15.95
C HIS A 353 -29.90 17.37 -15.08
N ILE A 354 -28.73 18.02 -15.05
CA ILE A 354 -27.59 17.58 -14.24
C ILE A 354 -27.92 17.65 -12.75
N LEU A 355 -28.51 18.76 -12.30
CA LEU A 355 -28.89 18.95 -10.90
C LEU A 355 -29.95 17.94 -10.45
N GLU A 356 -30.99 17.69 -11.26
CA GLU A 356 -32.00 16.65 -10.96
C GLU A 356 -31.38 15.24 -10.93
N ALA A 357 -30.43 14.98 -11.83
CA ALA A 357 -29.81 13.68 -11.99
C ALA A 357 -28.71 13.38 -10.95
N GLU A 358 -28.06 14.38 -10.34
CA GLU A 358 -26.88 14.15 -9.49
C GLU A 358 -26.92 14.84 -8.11
N ASP A 359 -27.70 15.92 -7.90
CA ASP A 359 -27.72 16.62 -6.62
C ASP A 359 -28.59 15.91 -5.56
N PRO A 360 -28.04 15.52 -4.39
CA PRO A 360 -28.80 14.80 -3.37
C PRO A 360 -29.97 15.58 -2.75
N ALA A 361 -29.83 16.89 -2.55
CA ALA A 361 -30.86 17.74 -1.96
C ALA A 361 -32.04 17.96 -2.92
N ILE A 362 -31.76 18.01 -4.22
CA ILE A 362 -32.78 18.10 -5.27
C ILE A 362 -33.45 16.75 -5.49
N LYS A 363 -32.70 15.65 -5.54
CA LYS A 363 -33.24 14.27 -5.64
C LYS A 363 -34.17 13.91 -4.49
N SER A 364 -33.80 14.30 -3.27
CA SER A 364 -34.60 14.05 -2.06
C SER A 364 -35.79 15.01 -1.93
N GLY A 365 -35.92 16.00 -2.81
CA GLY A 365 -36.99 16.99 -2.81
C GLY A 365 -36.87 18.07 -1.72
N GLN A 366 -35.72 18.17 -1.04
CA GLN A 366 -35.47 19.21 -0.03
C GLN A 366 -35.42 20.61 -0.65
N THR A 367 -34.89 20.72 -1.87
CA THR A 367 -34.84 21.96 -2.65
C THR A 367 -35.27 21.68 -4.09
N SER A 368 -36.00 22.60 -4.73
CA SER A 368 -36.27 22.50 -6.19
C SER A 368 -35.20 23.23 -6.99
N VAL A 369 -34.90 22.73 -8.20
CA VAL A 369 -33.98 23.42 -9.14
C VAL A 369 -34.41 24.87 -9.35
N ALA A 370 -35.70 25.13 -9.54
CA ALA A 370 -36.22 26.48 -9.76
C ALA A 370 -36.02 27.41 -8.56
N SER A 371 -36.04 26.88 -7.33
CA SER A 371 -35.71 27.67 -6.14
C SER A 371 -34.21 27.97 -6.07
N TYR A 372 -33.37 26.97 -6.33
CA TYR A 372 -31.92 27.09 -6.30
C TYR A 372 -31.39 28.08 -7.35
N LEU A 373 -31.85 27.97 -8.61
CA LEU A 373 -31.43 28.88 -9.67
C LEU A 373 -31.85 30.34 -9.41
N ARG A 374 -33.00 30.56 -8.75
CA ARG A 374 -33.42 31.92 -8.35
C ARG A 374 -32.55 32.52 -7.26
N ASP A 375 -32.05 31.71 -6.32
CA ASP A 375 -31.09 32.17 -5.30
C ASP A 375 -29.77 32.60 -5.95
N LEU A 376 -29.26 31.77 -6.87
CA LEU A 376 -28.00 32.04 -7.56
C LEU A 376 -28.03 33.31 -8.43
N GLN A 377 -29.19 33.72 -8.96
CA GLN A 377 -29.32 34.96 -9.74
C GLN A 377 -28.94 36.23 -8.97
N GLN A 378 -28.92 36.17 -7.63
CA GLN A 378 -28.59 37.30 -6.76
C GLN A 378 -27.09 37.35 -6.39
N LYS A 379 -26.30 36.37 -6.81
CA LYS A 379 -24.87 36.22 -6.47
C LYS A 379 -24.00 36.35 -7.71
N LYS A 380 -22.71 36.68 -7.54
CA LYS A 380 -21.73 36.51 -8.62
C LYS A 380 -21.41 35.02 -8.71
N VAL A 381 -21.53 34.43 -9.89
CA VAL A 381 -21.43 32.98 -10.10
C VAL A 381 -20.37 32.65 -11.14
N ASN A 382 -19.53 31.65 -10.84
CA ASN A 382 -18.71 30.93 -11.79
C ASN A 382 -19.19 29.47 -11.83
N VAL A 383 -19.59 29.00 -13.02
CA VAL A 383 -20.00 27.60 -13.23
C VAL A 383 -18.95 26.89 -14.06
N TYR A 384 -18.56 25.72 -13.58
CA TYR A 384 -17.61 24.84 -14.23
C TYR A 384 -18.31 23.53 -14.57
N MET A 385 -18.18 23.05 -15.80
CA MET A 385 -18.70 21.74 -16.20
C MET A 385 -17.86 21.12 -17.29
N ASP A 386 -17.87 19.79 -17.40
CA ASP A 386 -17.35 19.11 -18.58
C ASP A 386 -18.37 19.12 -19.73
N GLU A 387 -17.89 18.92 -20.96
CA GLU A 387 -18.72 18.88 -22.18
C GLU A 387 -20.01 18.07 -22.04
N PRO A 388 -19.99 16.82 -21.51
CA PRO A 388 -21.19 16.00 -21.36
C PRO A 388 -22.00 16.32 -20.09
N GLY A 389 -21.52 17.18 -19.18
CA GLY A 389 -22.19 17.50 -17.92
C GLY A 389 -22.16 16.37 -16.89
N GLN A 390 -21.11 15.56 -16.87
CA GLN A 390 -20.90 14.51 -15.88
C GLN A 390 -20.33 15.05 -14.55
N VAL A 391 -19.74 16.24 -14.58
CA VAL A 391 -19.33 16.99 -13.40
C VAL A 391 -19.81 18.44 -13.53
N LEU A 392 -20.29 19.00 -12.43
CA LEU A 392 -20.72 20.38 -12.34
C LEU A 392 -20.25 20.95 -11.01
N ALA A 393 -19.56 22.09 -11.07
CA ALA A 393 -19.24 22.90 -9.90
C ALA A 393 -19.81 24.32 -10.05
N VAL A 394 -20.43 24.82 -8.99
CA VAL A 394 -20.97 26.17 -8.91
C VAL A 394 -20.25 26.89 -7.77
N VAL A 395 -19.43 27.87 -8.13
CA VAL A 395 -18.72 28.74 -7.20
C VAL A 395 -19.42 30.08 -7.19
N THR A 396 -19.70 30.61 -6.00
CA THR A 396 -20.30 31.92 -5.83
C THR A 396 -19.40 32.83 -5.03
N GLN A 397 -19.61 34.13 -5.20
CA GLN A 397 -18.99 35.15 -4.37
C GLN A 397 -20.03 36.21 -4.05
N ASP A 398 -20.13 36.58 -2.78
CA ASP A 398 -20.99 37.68 -2.35
C ASP A 398 -20.29 39.01 -2.71
N PRO A 399 -20.84 39.81 -3.64
CA PRO A 399 -20.24 41.08 -4.04
C PRO A 399 -20.37 42.16 -2.96
N THR A 400 -21.20 41.96 -1.93
CA THR A 400 -21.49 42.96 -0.90
C THR A 400 -20.49 42.93 0.27
N VAL A 401 -19.69 41.87 0.39
CA VAL A 401 -18.69 41.70 1.44
C VAL A 401 -17.28 41.75 0.85
N ALA A 402 -16.58 42.86 1.09
CA ALA A 402 -15.18 43.01 0.68
C ALA A 402 -14.30 41.94 1.35
N ASP A 403 -13.41 41.31 0.57
CA ASP A 403 -12.51 40.22 0.99
C ASP A 403 -13.20 38.90 1.44
N ALA A 404 -14.49 38.70 1.12
CA ALA A 404 -15.12 37.41 1.36
C ALA A 404 -14.53 36.31 0.46
N PRO A 405 -14.19 35.13 1.03
CA PRO A 405 -13.73 34.00 0.22
C PRO A 405 -14.86 33.53 -0.69
N ALA A 406 -14.51 33.01 -1.86
CA ALA A 406 -15.47 32.38 -2.74
C ALA A 406 -16.05 31.13 -2.06
N VAL A 407 -17.31 30.82 -2.32
CA VAL A 407 -18.01 29.67 -1.77
C VAL A 407 -18.32 28.69 -2.89
N LEU A 408 -17.82 27.47 -2.81
CA LEU A 408 -18.28 26.39 -3.67
C LEU A 408 -19.63 25.89 -3.11
N GLU A 409 -20.70 26.36 -3.74
CA GLU A 409 -22.09 26.07 -3.39
C GLU A 409 -22.48 24.65 -3.77
N LYS A 410 -22.01 24.17 -4.92
CA LYS A 410 -22.30 22.83 -5.42
C LYS A 410 -21.09 22.23 -6.11
N PHE A 411 -20.86 20.96 -5.85
CA PHE A 411 -19.92 20.13 -6.59
C PHE A 411 -20.54 18.74 -6.77
N VAL A 412 -21.18 18.51 -7.91
CA VAL A 412 -21.90 17.27 -8.20
C VAL A 412 -21.21 16.52 -9.34
N THR A 413 -21.20 15.20 -9.24
CA THR A 413 -20.61 14.33 -10.27
C THR A 413 -21.32 12.99 -10.28
N ASN A 414 -21.41 12.38 -11.46
CA ASN A 414 -21.89 11.01 -11.57
C ASN A 414 -20.79 9.99 -11.23
N LYS A 415 -21.19 8.74 -10.98
CA LYS A 415 -20.27 7.67 -10.57
C LYS A 415 -19.16 7.40 -11.60
N THR A 416 -19.46 7.50 -12.89
CA THR A 416 -18.48 7.22 -13.96
C THR A 416 -17.41 8.30 -14.02
N ALA A 417 -17.79 9.58 -13.90
CA ALA A 417 -16.88 10.70 -13.88
C ALA A 417 -16.00 10.71 -12.62
N ALA A 418 -16.58 10.40 -11.46
CA ALA A 418 -15.82 10.22 -10.22
C ALA A 418 -14.76 9.13 -10.35
N LEU A 419 -15.13 7.94 -10.86
CA LEU A 419 -14.20 6.84 -11.13
C LEU A 419 -13.13 7.20 -12.17
N ASN A 420 -13.38 8.15 -13.06
CA ASN A 420 -12.45 8.58 -14.09
C ASN A 420 -11.67 9.85 -13.70
N ASN A 421 -11.66 10.30 -12.45
CA ASN A 421 -10.95 11.54 -12.02
C ASN A 421 -11.34 12.79 -12.85
N VAL A 422 -12.55 12.85 -13.40
CA VAL A 422 -13.04 14.08 -14.08
C VAL A 422 -13.20 15.22 -13.06
N PRO A 423 -13.68 14.99 -11.82
CA PRO A 423 -13.68 15.98 -10.74
C PRO A 423 -12.33 16.66 -10.49
N ASP A 424 -11.24 15.90 -10.52
CA ASP A 424 -9.89 16.39 -10.28
C ASP A 424 -9.45 17.43 -11.31
N ASN A 425 -9.72 17.15 -12.59
CA ASN A 425 -9.43 18.07 -13.68
C ASN A 425 -10.19 19.39 -13.51
N LEU A 426 -11.47 19.31 -13.15
CA LEU A 426 -12.29 20.50 -12.89
C LEU A 426 -11.77 21.30 -11.69
N TRP A 427 -11.35 20.61 -10.64
CA TRP A 427 -10.82 21.21 -9.41
C TRP A 427 -9.55 22.03 -9.65
N THR A 428 -8.65 21.58 -10.53
CA THR A 428 -7.45 22.35 -10.88
C THR A 428 -7.80 23.72 -11.47
N ASN A 429 -8.83 23.79 -12.31
CA ASN A 429 -9.30 25.06 -12.88
C ASN A 429 -9.97 25.95 -11.82
N ILE A 430 -10.78 25.37 -10.93
CA ILE A 430 -11.39 26.11 -9.81
C ILE A 430 -10.31 26.71 -8.91
N LYS A 431 -9.28 25.94 -8.55
CA LYS A 431 -8.18 26.39 -7.69
C LYS A 431 -7.35 27.50 -8.33
N LYS A 432 -7.18 27.46 -9.65
CA LYS A 432 -6.49 28.51 -10.41
C LYS A 432 -7.27 29.83 -10.40
N ASP A 433 -8.59 29.75 -10.54
CA ASP A 433 -9.47 30.93 -10.60
C ASP A 433 -9.81 31.50 -9.23
N HIS A 434 -9.91 30.64 -8.21
CA HIS A 434 -10.31 30.98 -6.85
C HIS A 434 -9.19 30.56 -5.89
N PRO A 435 -8.20 31.45 -5.61
CA PRO A 435 -7.09 31.15 -4.71
C PRO A 435 -7.54 31.02 -3.25
N THR A 436 -8.71 31.56 -2.90
CA THR A 436 -9.37 31.39 -1.60
C THR A 436 -10.78 30.82 -1.83
N LEU A 437 -11.09 29.72 -1.14
CA LEU A 437 -12.37 29.01 -1.33
C LEU A 437 -12.83 28.35 -0.03
N THR A 438 -14.13 28.35 0.22
CA THR A 438 -14.79 27.57 1.27
C THR A 438 -15.90 26.69 0.69
N TRP A 439 -16.18 25.55 1.32
CA TRP A 439 -17.29 24.68 0.90
C TRP A 439 -17.79 23.80 2.05
N GLU A 440 -19.09 23.52 2.06
CA GLU A 440 -19.72 22.66 3.07
C GLU A 440 -20.09 21.31 2.48
N ILE A 441 -20.04 20.28 3.34
CA ILE A 441 -20.52 18.94 3.03
C ILE A 441 -21.44 18.48 4.14
N THR A 442 -22.61 17.99 3.75
CA THR A 442 -23.62 17.38 4.62
C THR A 442 -23.38 15.89 4.82
N LYS A 443 -24.02 15.29 5.82
CA LYS A 443 -23.94 13.85 6.07
C LYS A 443 -24.51 13.02 4.92
N GLU A 444 -25.53 13.54 4.24
CA GLU A 444 -26.15 12.90 3.07
C GLU A 444 -25.25 12.96 1.83
N GLU A 445 -24.39 13.98 1.72
CA GLU A 445 -23.35 14.08 0.69
C GLU A 445 -22.11 13.22 1.01
N GLU A 446 -21.94 12.74 2.26
CA GLU A 446 -20.86 11.81 2.64
C GLU A 446 -20.98 10.44 1.96
N ASP A 447 -22.19 10.03 1.57
CA ASP A 447 -22.49 8.78 0.84
C ASP A 447 -22.57 8.99 -0.69
N GLY A 448 -22.21 10.19 -1.18
CA GLY A 448 -22.23 10.55 -2.60
C GLY A 448 -21.12 9.92 -3.45
N ASN A 449 -21.04 10.29 -4.73
CA ASN A 449 -20.01 9.78 -5.64
C ASN A 449 -18.60 10.31 -5.33
N LEU A 450 -18.48 11.33 -4.46
CA LEU A 450 -17.22 11.86 -3.92
C LEU A 450 -17.21 11.65 -2.41
N ASP A 451 -16.22 10.94 -1.92
CA ASP A 451 -16.10 10.68 -0.49
C ASP A 451 -15.43 11.83 0.27
N LYS A 452 -15.52 11.77 1.60
CA LYS A 452 -14.95 12.80 2.48
C LYS A 452 -13.44 12.95 2.33
N SER A 453 -12.72 11.85 2.06
CA SER A 453 -11.27 11.87 1.81
C SER A 453 -10.89 12.76 0.63
N TRP A 454 -11.67 12.72 -0.46
CA TRP A 454 -11.44 13.57 -1.63
C TRP A 454 -11.44 15.06 -1.24
N HIS A 455 -12.36 15.48 -0.37
CA HIS A 455 -12.41 16.86 0.09
C HIS A 455 -11.29 17.21 1.09
N PHE A 456 -10.93 16.29 1.99
CA PHE A 456 -9.81 16.49 2.93
C PHE A 456 -8.47 16.68 2.22
N GLU A 457 -8.18 15.90 1.18
CA GLU A 457 -6.95 16.02 0.39
C GLU A 457 -6.79 17.38 -0.30
N ARG A 458 -7.91 18.07 -0.56
CA ARG A 458 -7.96 19.32 -1.32
C ARG A 458 -8.10 20.56 -0.43
N ALA A 459 -8.32 20.37 0.87
CA ALA A 459 -8.46 21.45 1.85
C ALA A 459 -7.15 21.69 2.61
N GLU A 460 -6.94 22.92 3.04
CA GLU A 460 -5.87 23.28 3.99
C GLU A 460 -6.39 23.23 5.43
N GLY A 461 -7.70 23.36 5.62
CA GLY A 461 -8.36 23.24 6.90
C GLY A 461 -9.81 22.77 6.78
N SER A 462 -10.34 22.25 7.87
CA SER A 462 -11.75 21.85 7.98
C SER A 462 -12.30 22.12 9.37
N LEU A 463 -13.61 22.27 9.48
CA LEU A 463 -14.32 22.55 10.71
C LEU A 463 -15.65 21.81 10.69
N ARG A 464 -15.83 20.91 11.65
CA ARG A 464 -17.06 20.12 11.77
C ARG A 464 -18.01 20.80 12.74
N ASN A 465 -19.26 20.99 12.33
CA ASN A 465 -20.33 21.41 13.24
C ASN A 465 -20.91 20.17 13.93
N PRO A 466 -20.73 20.00 15.25
CA PRO A 466 -21.23 18.83 15.96
C PRO A 466 -22.76 18.78 16.08
N HIS A 467 -23.47 19.90 15.91
CA HIS A 467 -24.92 19.97 16.01
C HIS A 467 -25.62 19.59 14.70
N THR A 468 -25.08 20.08 13.57
CA THR A 468 -25.66 19.81 12.24
C THR A 468 -24.98 18.62 11.55
N GLY A 469 -23.85 18.14 12.07
CA GLY A 469 -23.04 17.10 11.46
C GLY A 469 -22.23 17.56 10.23
N LYS A 470 -22.50 18.76 9.70
CA LYS A 470 -21.85 19.32 8.51
C LYS A 470 -20.35 19.53 8.72
N THR A 471 -19.56 19.31 7.69
CA THR A 471 -18.13 19.62 7.66
C THR A 471 -17.88 20.73 6.66
N LEU A 472 -17.37 21.86 7.13
CA LEU A 472 -16.93 22.98 6.32
C LEU A 472 -15.43 22.83 6.03
N PHE A 473 -15.02 23.06 4.81
CA PHE A 473 -13.64 22.96 4.33
C PHE A 473 -13.21 24.30 3.73
N PHE A 474 -11.90 24.56 3.73
CA PHE A 474 -11.34 25.77 3.13
C PHE A 474 -9.88 25.63 2.71
N TYR A 475 -9.45 26.51 1.79
CA TYR A 475 -8.04 26.78 1.48
C TYR A 475 -7.82 28.27 1.17
N GLY A 476 -6.57 28.72 1.30
CA GLY A 476 -6.13 30.08 0.97
C GLY A 476 -6.52 31.16 2.00
N ILE A 477 -7.05 30.76 3.16
CA ILE A 477 -7.44 31.70 4.23
C ILE A 477 -6.36 31.73 5.30
N GLU A 478 -5.52 32.76 5.27
CA GLU A 478 -4.43 32.94 6.24
C GLU A 478 -4.85 33.84 7.42
N GLY A 479 -4.50 33.40 8.64
CA GLY A 479 -4.69 34.15 9.87
C GLY A 479 -5.97 33.77 10.65
N ALA A 480 -5.79 33.50 11.95
CA ALA A 480 -6.85 33.00 12.84
C ALA A 480 -8.09 33.92 12.91
N ASP A 481 -7.91 35.24 12.76
CA ASP A 481 -9.01 36.20 12.81
C ASP A 481 -9.87 36.20 11.53
N LYS A 482 -9.24 36.02 10.36
CA LYS A 482 -9.96 35.91 9.07
C LYS A 482 -10.71 34.60 8.98
N VAL A 483 -10.05 33.52 9.43
CA VAL A 483 -10.66 32.22 9.70
C VAL A 483 -11.91 32.46 10.55
N LYS A 484 -11.76 32.92 11.80
CA LYS A 484 -12.88 33.12 12.73
C LYS A 484 -14.05 33.95 12.16
N LYS A 485 -13.78 35.08 11.49
CA LYS A 485 -14.81 35.91 10.84
C LYS A 485 -15.58 35.17 9.74
N THR A 486 -14.89 34.33 8.97
CA THR A 486 -15.51 33.48 7.95
C THR A 486 -16.45 32.43 8.59
N PHE A 487 -16.22 32.08 9.86
CA PHE A 487 -16.92 31.01 10.57
C PHE A 487 -18.02 31.48 11.55
N ASP A 488 -18.19 32.78 11.78
CA ASP A 488 -19.18 33.31 12.75
C ASP A 488 -20.63 32.90 12.39
N GLY A 489 -20.94 32.74 11.10
CA GLY A 489 -22.27 32.29 10.62
C GLY A 489 -22.52 30.77 10.69
N PHE A 490 -21.48 29.95 10.82
CA PHE A 490 -21.58 28.48 10.87
C PHE A 490 -21.96 27.95 12.26
N SER A 491 -21.90 28.81 13.30
CA SER A 491 -22.10 28.42 14.70
C SER A 491 -23.41 28.95 15.30
N GLY A 492 -24.42 28.09 15.46
CA GLY A 492 -25.55 28.35 16.35
C GLY A 492 -25.08 28.37 17.81
N ARG A 493 -25.47 29.41 18.57
CA ARG A 493 -25.30 29.62 20.03
C ARG A 493 -24.27 28.70 20.73
N ARG A 494 -23.05 29.25 20.88
CA ARG A 494 -22.00 28.92 21.86
C ARG A 494 -22.21 27.61 22.66
N GLN A 495 -21.86 26.49 22.05
CA GLN A 495 -20.78 25.68 22.63
C GLN A 495 -19.54 25.98 21.80
N PHE A 496 -18.67 26.82 22.35
CA PHE A 496 -17.28 26.65 22.01
C PHE A 496 -16.91 25.26 22.53
N SER A 497 -16.79 24.26 21.64
CA SER A 497 -15.72 23.29 21.85
C SER A 497 -14.43 24.07 21.59
N THR A 498 -14.08 24.94 22.53
CA THR A 498 -12.69 25.16 22.84
C THR A 498 -12.17 23.76 23.15
N PHE A 499 -11.54 23.12 22.16
CA PHE A 499 -10.16 22.75 22.38
C PHE A 499 -9.54 24.00 22.97
N ALA A 500 -9.59 24.09 24.30
CA ALA A 500 -8.90 25.12 25.02
C ALA A 500 -7.48 25.00 24.48
N GLN A 501 -7.03 26.08 23.87
CA GLN A 501 -5.62 26.38 23.77
C GLN A 501 -5.06 26.35 25.20
N GLN A 502 -4.86 25.17 25.78
CA GLN A 502 -3.67 24.92 26.56
C GLN A 502 -2.61 24.63 25.51
N ARG A 503 -2.06 25.73 25.00
CA ARG A 503 -0.80 25.80 24.27
C ARG A 503 -0.50 24.55 23.44
N ARG A 504 -1.19 24.34 22.32
CA ARG A 504 -0.45 23.90 21.14
C ARG A 504 0.44 25.06 20.74
N GLY A 505 1.54 25.20 21.48
CA GLY A 505 2.77 25.42 20.76
C GLY A 505 2.86 24.24 19.81
N TYR A 506 2.44 24.43 18.56
CA TYR A 506 3.40 24.05 17.54
C TYR A 506 4.63 24.85 17.94
N SER A 507 5.53 24.21 18.70
CA SER A 507 6.87 24.73 18.81
C SER A 507 7.24 24.93 17.34
N THR A 508 7.55 26.18 17.01
CA THR A 508 8.39 26.51 15.86
C THR A 508 9.32 25.33 15.66
N GLN A 509 9.18 24.58 14.57
CA GLN A 509 9.89 23.36 14.17
C GLN A 509 11.28 23.16 14.82
N THR A 510 11.36 22.95 16.14
CA THR A 510 12.61 22.92 16.90
C THR A 510 12.80 21.50 17.36
N ARG A 511 13.95 20.93 17.00
CA ARG A 511 14.34 19.60 17.44
C ARG A 511 14.29 19.52 18.97
N LYS A 512 13.81 18.39 19.48
CA LYS A 512 13.78 18.06 20.90
C LYS A 512 14.86 17.03 21.23
N ASN A 513 15.56 17.26 22.33
CA ASN A 513 16.65 16.39 22.78
C ASN A 513 16.10 15.29 23.70
N VAL A 514 16.53 14.05 23.44
CA VAL A 514 16.09 12.87 24.17
C VAL A 514 17.28 12.18 24.80
N GLY A 515 17.13 11.80 26.07
CA GLY A 515 18.06 10.93 26.79
C GLY A 515 17.50 9.51 26.91
N LEU A 516 18.32 8.50 26.61
CA LEU A 516 17.95 7.09 26.72
C LEU A 516 18.79 6.39 27.79
N ILE A 517 18.15 5.94 28.87
CA ILE A 517 18.78 5.17 29.94
C ILE A 517 18.45 3.69 29.73
N GLY A 518 19.46 2.82 29.67
CA GLY A 518 19.27 1.40 29.35
C GLY A 518 19.44 1.07 27.85
N ALA A 519 20.17 1.90 27.11
CA ALA A 519 20.31 1.84 25.65
C ALA A 519 20.91 0.53 25.08
N ARG A 520 21.52 -0.34 25.91
CA ARG A 520 22.14 -1.61 25.46
C ARG A 520 21.13 -2.69 25.07
N GLY A 521 19.96 -2.71 25.73
CA GLY A 521 18.96 -3.77 25.55
C GLY A 521 18.41 -3.81 24.13
N TYR A 522 17.75 -4.92 23.74
CA TYR A 522 17.17 -5.07 22.41
C TYR A 522 16.18 -3.92 22.09
N THR A 523 15.28 -3.59 23.02
CA THR A 523 14.37 -2.44 22.89
C THR A 523 15.11 -1.09 22.79
N GLY A 524 16.21 -0.92 23.53
CA GLY A 524 17.02 0.29 23.47
C GLY A 524 17.62 0.52 22.08
N ARG A 525 18.06 -0.55 21.41
CA ARG A 525 18.56 -0.49 20.03
C ARG A 525 17.46 -0.12 19.04
N GLU A 526 16.27 -0.70 19.16
CA GLU A 526 15.12 -0.33 18.31
C GLU A 526 14.70 1.14 18.51
N LEU A 527 14.73 1.64 19.76
CA LEU A 527 14.50 3.05 20.04
C LEU A 527 15.54 3.96 19.39
N ILE A 528 16.83 3.59 19.44
CA ILE A 528 17.89 4.35 18.76
C ILE A 528 17.61 4.44 17.25
N ASN A 529 17.27 3.33 16.60
CA ASN A 529 16.95 3.30 15.16
C ASN A 529 15.74 4.19 14.81
N LEU A 530 14.68 4.12 15.63
CA LEU A 530 13.48 4.93 15.45
C LEU A 530 13.76 6.43 15.66
N ILE A 531 14.53 6.79 16.69
CA ILE A 531 14.92 8.18 16.96
C ILE A 531 15.84 8.70 15.86
N ASP A 532 16.75 7.89 15.31
CA ASP A 532 17.59 8.25 14.16
C ASP A 532 16.74 8.62 12.93
N SER A 533 15.64 7.89 12.71
CA SER A 533 14.71 8.16 11.60
C SER A 533 13.73 9.31 11.88
N HIS A 534 13.64 9.80 13.12
CA HIS A 534 12.64 10.78 13.51
C HIS A 534 13.01 12.22 13.08
N PRO A 535 12.12 12.98 12.42
CA PRO A 535 12.46 14.31 11.88
C PRO A 535 12.72 15.38 12.96
N HIS A 536 12.11 15.24 14.14
CA HIS A 536 12.11 16.26 15.20
C HIS A 536 12.79 15.85 16.52
N LEU A 537 13.35 14.64 16.60
CA LEU A 537 14.03 14.16 17.82
C LEU A 537 15.52 14.04 17.56
N ASN A 538 16.32 14.43 18.53
CA ASN A 538 17.76 14.20 18.57
C ASN A 538 18.08 13.42 19.85
N LEU A 539 18.72 12.26 19.72
CA LEU A 539 19.31 11.56 20.85
C LEU A 539 20.57 12.33 21.26
N THR A 540 20.66 12.75 22.52
CA THR A 540 21.85 13.47 23.03
C THR A 540 22.62 12.65 24.06
N HIS A 541 21.93 11.79 24.80
CA HIS A 541 22.52 10.97 25.86
C HIS A 541 22.07 9.51 25.73
N VAL A 542 23.04 8.59 25.76
CA VAL A 542 22.80 7.15 25.83
C VAL A 542 23.53 6.57 27.03
N SER A 543 22.79 6.02 27.99
CA SER A 543 23.39 5.44 29.18
C SER A 543 23.47 3.92 29.16
N SER A 544 24.66 3.39 29.40
CA SER A 544 24.92 1.98 29.66
C SER A 544 26.19 1.79 30.50
N ARG A 545 26.05 1.18 31.68
CA ARG A 545 27.19 0.82 32.54
C ARG A 545 28.20 -0.14 31.88
N GLU A 546 27.73 -1.02 31.00
CA GLU A 546 28.59 -2.05 30.37
C GLU A 546 29.29 -1.55 29.10
N LEU A 547 28.73 -0.53 28.44
CA LEU A 547 29.28 0.03 27.20
C LEU A 547 29.94 1.39 27.40
N GLU A 548 30.04 1.85 28.65
CA GLU A 548 30.65 3.14 29.01
C GLU A 548 31.97 3.39 28.25
N GLY A 549 32.07 4.56 27.62
CA GLY A 549 33.24 4.97 26.82
C GLY A 549 33.29 4.43 25.39
N LYS A 550 32.36 3.55 24.98
CA LYS A 550 32.28 3.05 23.59
C LYS A 550 31.42 3.96 22.72
N PRO A 551 31.74 4.12 21.41
CA PRO A 551 30.90 4.86 20.49
C PRO A 551 29.56 4.16 20.29
N LEU A 552 28.51 4.95 20.07
CA LEU A 552 27.19 4.48 19.67
C LEU A 552 27.18 4.18 18.17
N GLU A 553 27.03 2.91 17.80
CA GLU A 553 26.86 2.48 16.41
C GLU A 553 25.37 2.53 16.01
N GLY A 554 25.08 2.87 14.75
CA GLY A 554 23.72 2.87 14.20
C GLY A 554 22.92 4.17 14.40
N TYR A 555 23.52 5.20 14.99
CA TYR A 555 22.95 6.55 15.08
C TYR A 555 23.76 7.51 14.18
N ASN A 556 23.10 8.15 13.23
CA ASN A 556 23.75 8.88 12.13
C ASN A 556 23.68 10.40 12.26
N LYS A 557 22.84 10.94 13.15
CA LYS A 557 22.71 12.39 13.32
C LYS A 557 23.93 13.02 13.98
N GLU A 558 24.50 12.36 14.99
CA GLU A 558 25.63 12.87 15.78
C GLU A 558 26.49 11.71 16.30
N LYS A 559 27.77 11.98 16.59
CA LYS A 559 28.66 11.00 17.21
C LYS A 559 28.45 11.01 18.72
N LEU A 560 27.84 9.94 19.24
CA LEU A 560 27.62 9.77 20.67
C LEU A 560 28.49 8.65 21.25
N THR A 561 28.76 8.74 22.54
CA THR A 561 29.47 7.72 23.32
C THR A 561 28.58 7.32 24.48
N TYR A 562 28.57 6.04 24.83
CA TYR A 562 27.84 5.56 26.00
C TYR A 562 28.42 6.15 27.29
N VAL A 563 27.53 6.65 28.14
CA VAL A 563 27.85 7.20 29.46
C VAL A 563 27.21 6.37 30.57
N ASN A 564 27.63 6.56 31.81
CA ASN A 564 27.06 5.88 32.97
C ASN A 564 26.37 6.89 33.88
N LEU A 565 25.17 7.34 33.46
CA LEU A 565 24.38 8.33 34.18
C LEU A 565 23.75 7.67 35.42
N LYS A 566 24.08 8.21 36.59
CA LYS A 566 23.40 7.90 37.85
C LYS A 566 22.23 8.87 38.04
N PRO A 567 21.24 8.53 38.88
CA PRO A 567 20.10 9.42 39.15
C PRO A 567 20.49 10.88 39.41
N GLN A 568 21.51 11.09 40.24
CA GLN A 568 21.98 12.42 40.65
C GLN A 568 22.63 13.25 39.52
N ASP A 569 23.03 12.61 38.42
CA ASP A 569 23.72 13.25 37.30
C ASP A 569 22.71 13.86 36.31
N LEU A 570 21.43 13.44 36.33
CA LEU A 570 20.42 13.88 35.36
C LEU A 570 20.12 15.39 35.42
N LYS A 571 20.32 16.01 36.59
CA LYS A 571 20.12 17.45 36.78
C LYS A 571 21.12 18.30 35.99
N ASP A 572 22.28 17.73 35.64
CA ASP A 572 23.35 18.44 34.93
C ASP A 572 23.10 18.47 33.40
N HIS A 573 21.95 17.92 32.97
CA HIS A 573 21.55 17.74 31.57
C HIS A 573 20.19 18.41 31.27
N ASP A 574 20.02 19.70 31.63
CA ASP A 574 18.76 20.44 31.43
C ASP A 574 18.39 20.66 29.95
N GLU A 575 19.35 20.47 29.05
CA GLU A 575 19.12 20.46 27.60
C GLU A 575 18.27 19.28 27.11
N VAL A 576 18.07 18.23 27.94
CA VAL A 576 17.24 17.07 27.61
C VAL A 576 15.76 17.40 27.85
N ASP A 577 14.94 17.28 26.81
CA ASP A 577 13.50 17.56 26.85
C ASP A 577 12.68 16.35 27.33
N ALA A 578 13.19 15.13 27.12
CA ALA A 578 12.53 13.90 27.54
C ALA A 578 13.52 12.77 27.86
N TRP A 579 13.20 11.98 28.87
CA TRP A 579 13.94 10.79 29.25
C TRP A 579 13.14 9.52 29.00
N ILE A 580 13.77 8.55 28.33
CA ILE A 580 13.25 7.20 28.18
C ILE A 580 14.02 6.27 29.11
N LEU A 581 13.32 5.63 30.03
CA LEU A 581 13.86 4.67 30.98
C LEU A 581 13.61 3.24 30.46
N ALA A 582 14.54 2.72 29.67
CA ALA A 582 14.54 1.34 29.18
C ALA A 582 15.26 0.40 30.16
N LEU A 583 14.85 0.45 31.43
CA LEU A 583 15.48 -0.26 32.55
C LEU A 583 14.67 -1.51 32.96
N PRO A 584 15.31 -2.48 33.65
CA PRO A 584 14.58 -3.59 34.26
C PRO A 584 13.60 -3.12 35.34
N ASN A 585 12.59 -3.94 35.64
CA ASN A 585 11.65 -3.69 36.74
C ASN A 585 12.38 -3.54 38.08
N GLY A 586 11.92 -2.61 38.90
CA GLY A 586 12.44 -2.23 40.22
C GLY A 586 13.61 -1.26 40.18
N VAL A 587 13.99 -0.77 39.00
CA VAL A 587 15.20 0.06 38.82
C VAL A 587 14.86 1.50 38.43
N CYS A 588 13.62 1.79 38.01
CA CYS A 588 13.24 3.14 37.58
C CYS A 588 13.05 4.10 38.76
N HIS A 589 12.58 3.62 39.92
CA HIS A 589 12.23 4.46 41.08
C HIS A 589 13.31 5.47 41.49
N PRO A 590 14.61 5.13 41.61
CA PRO A 590 15.64 6.11 41.98
C PRO A 590 15.80 7.24 40.96
N PHE A 591 15.69 6.94 39.67
CA PHE A 591 15.77 7.94 38.60
C PHE A 591 14.56 8.88 38.63
N VAL A 592 13.35 8.31 38.72
CA VAL A 592 12.12 9.10 38.81
C VAL A 592 12.13 9.99 40.05
N HIS A 593 12.43 9.42 41.22
CA HIS A 593 12.45 10.16 42.48
C HIS A 593 13.43 11.35 42.43
N GLN A 594 14.62 11.13 41.87
CA GLN A 594 15.61 12.20 41.76
C GLN A 594 15.14 13.32 40.83
N ILE A 595 14.57 12.98 39.66
CA ILE A 595 14.03 13.98 38.73
C ILE A 595 12.88 14.77 39.38
N GLU A 596 11.95 14.09 40.03
CA GLU A 596 10.83 14.76 40.73
C GLU A 596 11.31 15.68 41.85
N GLN A 597 12.33 15.26 42.59
CA GLN A 597 12.94 16.09 43.63
C GLN A 597 13.65 17.30 43.03
N ASP A 598 14.39 17.15 41.93
CA ASP A 598 15.08 18.26 41.29
C ASP A 598 14.11 19.24 40.61
N VAL A 599 12.97 18.77 40.09
CA VAL A 599 11.87 19.63 39.63
C VAL A 599 11.26 20.40 40.81
N LYS A 600 11.00 19.72 41.93
CA LYS A 600 10.44 20.33 43.14
C LYS A 600 11.38 21.38 43.75
N ASP A 601 12.69 21.13 43.70
CA ASP A 601 13.74 22.05 44.14
C ASP A 601 13.98 23.20 43.14
N GLY A 602 13.31 23.20 41.98
CA GLY A 602 13.47 24.22 40.93
C GLY A 602 14.81 24.17 40.21
N LYS A 603 15.53 23.04 40.27
CA LYS A 603 16.83 22.86 39.61
C LYS A 603 16.69 22.53 38.12
N ILE A 604 15.63 21.82 37.75
CA ILE A 604 15.31 21.46 36.37
C ILE A 604 13.83 21.74 36.07
N GLN A 605 13.49 21.92 34.80
CA GLN A 605 12.09 22.00 34.38
C GLN A 605 11.42 20.62 34.42
N ASP A 606 10.09 20.56 34.56
CA ASP A 606 9.38 19.28 34.46
C ASP A 606 9.43 18.77 33.01
N LYS A 607 10.23 17.73 32.79
CA LYS A 607 10.46 17.09 31.49
C LYS A 607 9.62 15.82 31.37
N SER A 608 9.47 15.33 30.14
CA SER A 608 8.69 14.12 29.88
C SER A 608 9.47 12.87 30.26
N LEU A 609 8.85 11.96 31.01
CA LEU A 609 9.42 10.71 31.46
C LEU A 609 8.60 9.53 30.95
N ILE A 610 9.27 8.61 30.24
CA ILE A 610 8.66 7.40 29.72
C ILE A 610 9.33 6.20 30.39
N ASP A 611 8.58 5.47 31.22
CA ASP A 611 9.01 4.22 31.86
C ASP A 611 8.60 3.01 31.01
N LEU A 612 9.56 2.19 30.58
CA LEU A 612 9.27 0.94 29.87
C LEU A 612 9.15 -0.27 30.79
N SER A 613 9.53 -0.12 32.06
CA SER A 613 9.37 -1.15 33.08
C SER A 613 7.91 -1.26 33.51
N ALA A 614 7.64 -2.11 34.51
CA ALA A 614 6.32 -2.24 35.10
C ALA A 614 6.13 -1.45 36.40
N ASP A 615 7.11 -0.64 36.80
CA ASP A 615 7.16 0.04 38.09
C ASP A 615 5.97 1.00 38.28
N TYR A 616 5.54 1.68 37.20
CA TYR A 616 4.49 2.70 37.25
C TYR A 616 3.20 2.36 36.50
N ARG A 617 3.06 1.14 35.96
CA ARG A 617 1.88 0.74 35.14
C ARG A 617 0.56 0.62 35.93
N PHE A 618 0.65 0.67 37.26
CA PHE A 618 -0.47 0.51 38.19
C PHE A 618 -0.72 1.77 39.03
N GLU A 619 -0.01 2.87 38.75
CA GLU A 619 -0.14 4.12 39.50
C GLU A 619 -1.05 5.11 38.77
N GLU A 620 -2.03 5.69 39.47
CA GLU A 620 -2.95 6.67 38.89
C GLU A 620 -2.28 8.01 38.54
N SER A 621 -1.15 8.31 39.19
CA SER A 621 -0.30 9.48 38.91
C SER A 621 0.42 9.40 37.56
N TRP A 622 0.48 8.21 36.96
CA TRP A 622 1.13 7.96 35.68
C TRP A 622 0.10 7.68 34.59
N THR A 623 0.30 8.28 33.42
CA THR A 623 -0.57 8.00 32.27
C THR A 623 -0.18 6.69 31.63
N TYR A 624 -1.13 5.76 31.48
CA TYR A 624 -0.88 4.48 30.83
C TYR A 624 -0.71 4.66 29.31
N GLY A 625 0.47 4.33 28.81
CA GLY A 625 0.98 4.61 27.47
C GLY A 625 0.42 3.72 26.35
N LEU A 626 -0.90 3.53 26.32
CA LEU A 626 -1.61 2.82 25.25
C LEU A 626 -2.40 3.82 24.40
N PRO A 627 -1.81 4.41 23.33
CA PRO A 627 -2.42 5.48 22.55
C PRO A 627 -3.83 5.16 22.08
N GLU A 628 -4.05 3.94 21.58
CA GLU A 628 -5.34 3.48 21.07
C GLU A 628 -6.48 3.69 22.09
N PHE A 629 -6.17 3.65 23.39
CA PHE A 629 -7.17 3.78 24.47
C PHE A 629 -7.04 5.07 25.29
N ASN A 630 -5.88 5.73 25.25
CA ASN A 630 -5.54 6.83 26.15
C ASN A 630 -4.96 8.07 25.44
N ARG A 631 -5.10 8.18 24.12
CA ARG A 631 -4.54 9.27 23.29
C ARG A 631 -4.75 10.66 23.87
N GLU A 632 -5.96 10.97 24.34
CA GLU A 632 -6.29 12.28 24.91
C GLU A 632 -5.53 12.56 26.22
N LYS A 633 -5.34 11.54 27.06
CA LYS A 633 -4.58 11.67 28.32
C LYS A 633 -3.07 11.76 28.07
N LEU A 634 -2.58 11.16 26.99
CA LEU A 634 -1.16 11.15 26.63
C LEU A 634 -0.68 12.47 26.02
N ALA A 635 -1.58 13.25 25.42
CA ALA A 635 -1.27 14.55 24.87
C ALA A 635 -0.75 15.50 25.96
N GLY A 636 0.54 15.83 25.94
CA GLY A 636 1.17 16.68 26.95
C GLY A 636 1.48 16.01 28.30
N ALA A 637 1.29 14.69 28.44
CA ALA A 637 1.61 13.98 29.69
C ALA A 637 3.13 13.93 29.94
N THR A 638 3.57 14.25 31.15
CA THR A 638 5.00 14.22 31.53
C THR A 638 5.43 12.95 32.26
N ARG A 639 4.48 12.09 32.65
CA ARG A 639 4.73 10.81 33.33
C ARG A 639 3.94 9.71 32.62
N ILE A 640 4.64 8.89 31.84
CA ILE A 640 4.01 7.87 30.98
C ILE A 640 4.58 6.48 31.29
N ALA A 641 3.70 5.55 31.66
CA ALA A 641 4.03 4.17 31.88
C ALA A 641 3.73 3.36 30.62
N ASN A 642 4.76 2.93 29.90
CA ASN A 642 4.61 2.20 28.65
C ASN A 642 4.12 0.76 28.93
N PRO A 643 3.08 0.29 28.22
CA PRO A 643 2.54 -1.06 28.36
C PRO A 643 3.57 -2.16 28.10
N GLY A 644 3.33 -3.33 28.70
CA GLY A 644 4.07 -4.54 28.37
C GLY A 644 3.58 -5.18 27.07
N CYS A 645 4.49 -5.79 26.30
CA CYS A 645 4.20 -6.33 24.98
C CYS A 645 3.02 -7.32 24.91
N TYR A 646 2.96 -8.27 25.86
CA TYR A 646 1.81 -9.19 25.97
C TYR A 646 0.53 -8.46 26.39
N ALA A 647 0.65 -7.49 27.31
CA ALA A 647 -0.49 -6.73 27.78
C ALA A 647 -1.08 -5.87 26.66
N THR A 648 -0.27 -5.27 25.79
CA THR A 648 -0.71 -4.52 24.61
C THR A 648 -1.58 -5.40 23.71
N GLY A 649 -1.05 -6.55 23.27
CA GLY A 649 -1.80 -7.43 22.37
C GLY A 649 -3.06 -8.02 23.02
N ALA A 650 -3.00 -8.40 24.30
CA ALA A 650 -4.14 -8.96 25.02
C ALA A 650 -5.26 -7.93 25.21
N GLN A 651 -4.90 -6.71 25.62
CA GLN A 651 -5.85 -5.61 25.77
C GLN A 651 -6.54 -5.29 24.44
N MET A 652 -5.78 -5.19 23.34
CA MET A 652 -6.35 -4.94 22.01
C MET A 652 -7.25 -6.08 21.52
N SER A 653 -7.02 -7.30 21.98
CA SER A 653 -7.83 -8.48 21.62
C SER A 653 -9.08 -8.66 22.50
N ILE A 654 -9.21 -7.91 23.60
CA ILE A 654 -10.32 -8.07 24.56
C ILE A 654 -11.21 -6.83 24.57
N LYS A 655 -10.63 -5.62 24.42
CA LYS A 655 -11.34 -4.35 24.58
C LYS A 655 -12.68 -4.26 23.81
N PRO A 656 -12.76 -4.63 22.51
CA PRO A 656 -14.02 -4.53 21.76
C PRO A 656 -15.12 -5.47 22.27
N LEU A 657 -14.77 -6.54 22.98
CA LEU A 657 -15.72 -7.53 23.49
C LEU A 657 -16.04 -7.37 24.97
N LEU A 658 -15.46 -6.40 25.68
CA LEU A 658 -15.71 -6.18 27.11
C LEU A 658 -17.19 -6.23 27.52
N PRO A 659 -18.13 -5.58 26.80
CA PRO A 659 -19.55 -5.62 27.18
C PRO A 659 -20.19 -7.01 27.08
N PHE A 660 -19.55 -7.95 26.38
CA PHE A 660 -20.09 -9.27 26.08
C PHE A 660 -19.41 -10.39 26.86
N ILE A 661 -18.46 -10.10 27.74
CA ILE A 661 -17.75 -11.11 28.52
C ILE A 661 -18.69 -11.72 29.57
N GLN A 662 -18.75 -13.05 29.62
CA GLN A 662 -19.50 -13.81 30.64
C GLN A 662 -18.64 -14.18 31.86
N SER A 663 -17.36 -14.48 31.62
CA SER A 663 -16.41 -14.92 32.64
C SER A 663 -14.98 -14.59 32.20
N PRO A 664 -13.98 -14.61 33.09
CA PRO A 664 -12.61 -14.18 32.79
C PRO A 664 -12.07 -14.79 31.48
N PRO A 665 -11.62 -13.96 30.51
CA PRO A 665 -10.93 -14.45 29.33
C PRO A 665 -9.65 -15.21 29.69
N THR A 666 -9.31 -16.21 28.87
CA THR A 666 -8.04 -16.94 28.98
C THR A 666 -7.13 -16.57 27.81
N VAL A 667 -5.93 -16.11 28.10
CA VAL A 667 -4.93 -15.67 27.13
C VAL A 667 -3.75 -16.64 27.17
N PHE A 668 -3.47 -17.30 26.05
CA PHE A 668 -2.24 -18.07 25.86
C PHE A 668 -1.31 -17.28 24.93
N GLY A 669 -0.08 -17.02 25.38
CA GLY A 669 0.86 -16.19 24.63
C GLY A 669 2.19 -16.90 24.41
N VAL A 670 2.76 -16.77 23.22
CA VAL A 670 4.10 -17.28 22.89
C VAL A 670 4.93 -16.17 22.24
N SER A 671 6.07 -15.82 22.84
CA SER A 671 6.98 -14.79 22.34
C SER A 671 8.29 -15.36 21.84
N GLY A 672 8.98 -14.57 21.02
CA GLY A 672 10.39 -14.79 20.73
C GLY A 672 11.27 -14.54 21.95
N TYR A 673 12.47 -15.11 21.94
CA TYR A 673 13.37 -15.11 23.08
C TYR A 673 14.00 -13.76 23.41
N SER A 674 13.93 -12.77 22.50
CA SER A 674 14.34 -11.39 22.79
C SER A 674 13.56 -10.76 23.95
N GLY A 675 12.34 -11.22 24.21
CA GLY A 675 11.51 -10.77 25.34
C GLY A 675 12.05 -11.15 26.73
N ALA A 676 12.95 -12.13 26.82
CA ALA A 676 13.64 -12.48 28.07
C ALA A 676 14.85 -11.56 28.37
N GLY A 677 15.13 -10.57 27.51
CA GLY A 677 16.22 -9.63 27.68
C GLY A 677 17.59 -10.22 27.31
N THR A 678 18.66 -9.51 27.67
CA THR A 678 20.03 -9.85 27.28
C THR A 678 20.83 -10.60 28.36
N LYS A 679 20.29 -10.72 29.58
CA LYS A 679 20.93 -11.46 30.67
C LYS A 679 20.73 -12.97 30.44
N PRO A 680 21.79 -13.79 30.35
CA PRO A 680 21.67 -15.22 30.02
C PRO A 680 20.74 -15.99 30.97
N SER A 681 19.91 -16.85 30.40
CA SER A 681 18.95 -17.74 31.06
C SER A 681 18.45 -18.80 30.06
N ASN A 682 17.79 -19.85 30.55
CA ASN A 682 17.16 -20.84 29.67
C ASN A 682 16.07 -20.23 28.74
N LYS A 683 15.55 -19.04 29.10
CA LYS A 683 14.50 -18.33 28.35
C LYS A 683 15.05 -17.48 27.19
N ASN A 684 16.36 -17.27 27.11
CA ASN A 684 17.04 -16.61 26.00
C ASN A 684 18.26 -17.38 25.50
N ASP A 685 18.29 -18.70 25.73
CA ASP A 685 19.28 -19.61 25.18
C ASP A 685 18.68 -20.34 23.96
N PRO A 686 19.08 -19.99 22.73
CA PRO A 686 18.58 -20.64 21.51
C PRO A 686 18.84 -22.16 21.48
N ALA A 687 19.91 -22.64 22.14
CA ALA A 687 20.19 -24.07 22.19
C ALA A 687 19.19 -24.80 23.09
N PHE A 688 18.82 -24.21 24.23
CA PHE A 688 17.82 -24.77 25.14
C PHE A 688 16.39 -24.68 24.57
N LEU A 689 16.12 -23.65 23.76
CA LEU A 689 14.81 -23.44 23.13
C LEU A 689 14.60 -24.24 21.85
N LYS A 690 15.65 -24.84 21.28
CA LYS A 690 15.55 -25.64 20.06
C LYS A 690 14.52 -26.77 20.24
N ASP A 691 13.56 -26.85 19.31
CA ASP A 691 12.47 -27.84 19.32
C ASP A 691 11.58 -27.79 20.59
N ASN A 692 11.54 -26.65 21.28
CA ASN A 692 10.88 -26.49 22.57
C ASN A 692 10.13 -25.15 22.69
N ILE A 693 9.12 -25.10 23.56
CA ILE A 693 8.57 -23.85 24.09
C ILE A 693 8.48 -23.98 25.61
N ILE A 694 8.87 -22.94 26.36
CA ILE A 694 8.90 -23.00 27.83
C ILE A 694 8.06 -21.90 28.46
N PRO A 695 7.36 -22.17 29.57
CA PRO A 695 6.57 -21.16 30.26
C PRO A 695 7.46 -20.11 30.93
N TYR A 696 7.07 -18.84 30.86
CA TYR A 696 7.68 -17.78 31.68
C TYR A 696 7.27 -17.90 33.14
N ALA A 697 5.96 -18.11 33.36
CA ALA A 697 5.30 -18.34 34.64
C ALA A 697 3.98 -19.09 34.36
N LEU A 698 3.51 -19.88 35.33
CA LEU A 698 2.24 -20.60 35.20
C LEU A 698 1.05 -19.78 35.69
N THR A 699 1.25 -18.90 36.67
CA THR A 699 0.25 -18.00 37.26
C THR A 699 0.93 -16.73 37.78
N GLY A 700 0.16 -15.65 38.00
CA GLY A 700 0.66 -14.44 38.67
C GLY A 700 1.67 -13.63 37.85
N HIS A 701 1.73 -13.84 36.53
CA HIS A 701 2.59 -13.07 35.65
C HIS A 701 2.14 -11.60 35.63
N ILE A 702 3.08 -10.65 35.56
CA ILE A 702 2.77 -9.21 35.67
C ILE A 702 1.77 -8.72 34.63
N HIS A 703 1.86 -9.22 33.39
CA HIS A 703 0.90 -8.91 32.33
C HIS A 703 -0.54 -9.38 32.63
N GLU A 704 -0.73 -10.45 33.41
CA GLU A 704 -2.07 -10.87 33.84
C GLU A 704 -2.74 -9.79 34.71
N ARG A 705 -1.97 -9.30 35.68
CA ARG A 705 -2.38 -8.20 36.57
C ARG A 705 -2.58 -6.90 35.80
N GLU A 706 -1.66 -6.58 34.90
CA GLU A 706 -1.70 -5.37 34.07
C GLU A 706 -2.96 -5.30 33.22
N VAL A 707 -3.25 -6.35 32.44
CA VAL A 707 -4.45 -6.39 31.59
C VAL A 707 -5.71 -6.35 32.46
N SER A 708 -5.73 -7.09 33.57
CA SER A 708 -6.90 -7.12 34.47
C SER A 708 -7.19 -5.75 35.07
N TYR A 709 -6.16 -5.05 35.51
CA TYR A 709 -6.26 -3.70 36.08
C TYR A 709 -6.74 -2.69 35.03
N GLN A 710 -6.10 -2.66 33.86
CA GLN A 710 -6.39 -1.66 32.81
C GLN A 710 -7.75 -1.87 32.11
N LEU A 711 -8.23 -3.12 32.02
CA LEU A 711 -9.56 -3.41 31.48
C LEU A 711 -10.67 -3.40 32.53
N GLY A 712 -10.32 -3.39 33.83
CA GLY A 712 -11.29 -3.52 34.91
C GLY A 712 -12.00 -4.87 34.94
N THR A 713 -11.44 -5.90 34.30
CA THR A 713 -12.01 -7.26 34.21
C THR A 713 -10.89 -8.28 34.36
N PRO A 714 -11.01 -9.25 35.29
CA PRO A 714 -9.98 -10.28 35.47
C PRO A 714 -9.78 -11.12 34.21
N ILE A 715 -8.52 -11.49 33.95
CA ILE A 715 -8.14 -12.47 32.92
C ILE A 715 -7.24 -13.55 33.51
N HIS A 716 -7.09 -14.67 32.80
CA HIS A 716 -6.10 -15.70 33.07
C HIS A 716 -5.06 -15.70 31.96
N PHE A 717 -3.77 -15.66 32.28
CA PHE A 717 -2.72 -15.52 31.28
C PHE A 717 -1.57 -16.50 31.49
N THR A 718 -1.20 -17.22 30.42
CA THR A 718 -0.07 -18.16 30.43
C THR A 718 0.94 -17.83 29.34
N PRO A 719 2.04 -17.11 29.68
CA PRO A 719 3.11 -16.75 28.74
C PRO A 719 4.13 -17.88 28.54
N HIS A 720 4.55 -18.07 27.29
CA HIS A 720 5.61 -18.98 26.87
C HIS A 720 6.65 -18.28 25.99
N VAL A 721 7.83 -18.84 25.89
CA VAL A 721 8.89 -18.40 24.98
C VAL A 721 9.28 -19.53 24.04
N ALA A 722 9.59 -19.15 22.81
CA ALA A 722 9.92 -20.05 21.71
C ALA A 722 11.26 -19.66 21.04
N PRO A 723 11.82 -20.52 20.16
CA PRO A 723 13.18 -20.35 19.65
C PRO A 723 13.37 -19.25 18.59
N TRP A 724 12.30 -18.59 18.12
CA TRP A 724 12.45 -17.44 17.23
C TRP A 724 12.86 -16.17 18.01
N PHE A 725 13.52 -15.23 17.34
CA PHE A 725 14.09 -14.06 18.00
C PHE A 725 13.04 -13.07 18.52
N GLN A 726 12.11 -12.62 17.68
CA GLN A 726 11.11 -11.59 18.01
C GLN A 726 9.73 -11.90 17.41
N GLY A 727 8.70 -11.28 17.96
CA GLY A 727 7.29 -11.52 17.64
C GLY A 727 6.56 -12.34 18.71
N ILE A 728 5.28 -12.01 18.92
CA ILE A 728 4.36 -12.67 19.84
C ILE A 728 3.15 -13.17 19.06
N ALA A 729 2.67 -14.37 19.37
CA ALA A 729 1.29 -14.79 19.09
C ALA A 729 0.50 -14.94 20.38
N LEU A 730 -0.72 -14.41 20.39
CA LEU A 730 -1.69 -14.51 21.46
C LEU A 730 -2.92 -15.24 20.94
N THR A 731 -3.36 -16.27 21.64
CA THR A 731 -4.67 -16.89 21.44
C THR A 731 -5.54 -16.54 22.63
N VAL A 732 -6.62 -15.81 22.39
CA VAL A 732 -7.48 -15.21 23.41
C VAL A 732 -8.84 -15.89 23.35
N ASN A 733 -9.18 -16.61 24.41
CA ASN A 733 -10.43 -17.34 24.57
C ASN A 733 -11.40 -16.52 25.44
N ILE A 734 -12.55 -16.15 24.89
CA ILE A 734 -13.49 -15.20 25.51
C ILE A 734 -14.88 -15.84 25.60
N PRO A 735 -15.30 -16.27 26.80
CA PRO A 735 -16.67 -16.68 27.06
C PRO A 735 -17.64 -15.50 26.92
N LEU A 736 -18.71 -15.68 26.16
CA LEU A 736 -19.67 -14.63 25.79
C LEU A 736 -21.01 -14.78 26.51
N ASN A 737 -21.56 -13.66 27.01
CA ASN A 737 -22.84 -13.62 27.72
C ASN A 737 -24.05 -13.70 26.76
N LYS A 738 -23.85 -13.37 25.48
CA LYS A 738 -24.84 -13.50 24.40
C LYS A 738 -24.27 -14.33 23.25
N SER A 739 -25.16 -14.93 22.46
CA SER A 739 -24.75 -15.66 21.26
C SER A 739 -24.32 -14.65 20.19
N MET A 740 -23.15 -14.86 19.58
CA MET A 740 -22.62 -14.04 18.49
C MET A 740 -22.09 -14.95 17.39
N SER A 741 -22.07 -14.47 16.14
CA SER A 741 -21.38 -15.13 15.05
C SER A 741 -19.94 -14.63 14.91
N SER A 742 -19.09 -15.38 14.20
CA SER A 742 -17.75 -14.92 13.82
C SER A 742 -17.76 -13.59 13.08
N ARG A 743 -18.80 -13.35 12.29
CA ARG A 743 -18.98 -12.08 11.58
C ARG A 743 -19.27 -10.93 12.54
N ASP A 744 -20.19 -11.12 13.50
CA ASP A 744 -20.51 -10.09 14.49
C ASP A 744 -19.27 -9.69 15.30
N VAL A 745 -18.46 -10.68 15.71
CA VAL A 745 -17.22 -10.43 16.44
C VAL A 745 -16.23 -9.67 15.56
N LYS A 746 -16.01 -10.10 14.31
CA LYS A 746 -15.12 -9.41 13.38
C LYS A 746 -15.56 -7.97 13.13
N ASP A 747 -16.83 -7.75 12.84
CA ASP A 747 -17.39 -6.44 12.50
C ASP A 747 -17.19 -5.46 13.68
N LEU A 748 -17.36 -5.90 14.92
CA LEU A 748 -17.03 -5.10 16.11
C LEU A 748 -15.55 -4.68 16.17
N PHE A 749 -14.63 -5.58 15.84
CA PHE A 749 -13.20 -5.25 15.82
C PHE A 749 -12.87 -4.28 14.69
N SER A 750 -13.42 -4.52 13.50
CA SER A 750 -13.25 -3.63 12.34
C SER A 750 -13.77 -2.22 12.63
N GLU A 751 -14.96 -2.09 13.24
CA GLU A 751 -15.53 -0.81 13.62
C GLU A 751 -14.72 -0.11 14.73
N PHE A 752 -14.32 -0.85 15.76
CA PHE A 752 -13.59 -0.31 16.91
C PHE A 752 -12.21 0.22 16.52
N TYR A 753 -11.51 -0.45 15.60
CA TYR A 753 -10.13 -0.12 15.20
C TYR A 753 -10.01 0.60 13.85
N GLN A 754 -11.12 1.00 13.21
CA GLN A 754 -11.12 1.58 11.85
C GLN A 754 -10.20 2.80 11.66
N ASN A 755 -9.95 3.57 12.73
CA ASN A 755 -9.11 4.78 12.70
C ASN A 755 -7.70 4.55 13.28
N GLU A 756 -7.36 3.33 13.69
CA GLU A 756 -6.08 3.02 14.35
C GLU A 756 -5.05 2.49 13.33
N LYS A 757 -4.14 3.37 12.88
CA LYS A 757 -3.16 3.04 11.81
C LYS A 757 -2.23 1.87 12.13
N LEU A 758 -1.96 1.62 13.41
CA LEU A 758 -1.08 0.56 13.88
C LEU A 758 -1.84 -0.67 14.40
N VAL A 759 -3.13 -0.79 14.06
CA VAL A 759 -3.93 -2.00 14.31
C VAL A 759 -4.48 -2.50 12.99
N LYS A 760 -4.17 -3.75 12.63
CA LYS A 760 -4.64 -4.39 11.40
C LYS A 760 -5.59 -5.52 11.75
N ILE A 761 -6.82 -5.44 11.25
CA ILE A 761 -7.77 -6.55 11.31
C ILE A 761 -7.52 -7.47 10.11
N ILE A 762 -7.24 -8.73 10.39
CA ILE A 762 -6.87 -9.74 9.40
C ILE A 762 -8.08 -10.57 9.03
N ASP A 763 -8.33 -10.65 7.73
CA ASP A 763 -9.41 -11.42 7.14
C ASP A 763 -8.97 -12.86 6.82
N GLY A 764 -9.83 -13.83 7.17
CA GLY A 764 -9.58 -15.24 6.90
C GLY A 764 -8.72 -15.90 7.96
N GLU A 765 -7.54 -16.38 7.57
CA GLU A 765 -6.66 -17.19 8.43
C GLU A 765 -6.08 -16.37 9.61
N PRO A 766 -5.81 -17.01 10.76
CA PRO A 766 -5.18 -16.34 11.90
C PRO A 766 -3.81 -15.73 11.55
N PRO A 767 -3.48 -14.54 12.10
CA PRO A 767 -2.16 -13.95 11.88
C PRO A 767 -1.03 -14.80 12.45
N LEU A 768 0.14 -14.73 11.82
CA LEU A 768 1.31 -15.55 12.16
C LEU A 768 2.48 -14.68 12.65
N VAL A 769 3.27 -15.23 13.58
CA VAL A 769 4.45 -14.54 14.15
C VAL A 769 5.44 -14.09 13.09
N ARG A 770 5.67 -14.92 12.05
CA ARG A 770 6.62 -14.61 10.97
C ARG A 770 6.26 -13.33 10.20
N ASP A 771 4.96 -12.99 10.16
CA ASP A 771 4.44 -11.86 9.38
C ASP A 771 4.47 -10.57 10.21
N ILE A 772 4.48 -10.67 11.54
CA ILE A 772 4.54 -9.51 12.45
C ILE A 772 5.96 -9.16 12.91
N ALA A 773 6.89 -10.11 12.89
CA ALA A 773 8.26 -9.86 13.33
C ALA A 773 8.89 -8.72 12.52
N GLY A 774 9.40 -7.70 13.20
CA GLY A 774 9.94 -6.49 12.58
C GLY A 774 8.88 -5.50 12.08
N LYS A 775 7.61 -5.63 12.47
CA LYS A 775 6.54 -4.71 12.11
C LYS A 775 6.09 -3.84 13.31
N HIS A 776 5.57 -2.67 12.98
CA HIS A 776 5.20 -1.63 13.94
C HIS A 776 3.72 -1.67 14.37
N ASN A 777 2.93 -2.66 13.90
CA ASN A 777 1.51 -2.80 14.20
C ASN A 777 1.21 -4.00 15.10
N VAL A 778 -0.04 -4.07 15.55
CA VAL A 778 -0.70 -5.29 16.01
C VAL A 778 -1.55 -5.82 14.86
N SER A 779 -1.55 -7.14 14.65
CA SER A 779 -2.48 -7.81 13.72
C SER A 779 -3.43 -8.67 14.52
N ILE A 780 -4.73 -8.53 14.30
CA ILE A 780 -5.80 -9.25 15.03
C ILE A 780 -6.68 -9.96 14.01
N GLY A 781 -6.87 -11.26 14.17
CA GLY A 781 -7.66 -12.07 13.25
C GLY A 781 -8.05 -13.42 13.85
N GLY A 782 -8.35 -14.39 12.99
CA GLY A 782 -8.72 -15.73 13.43
C GLY A 782 -9.97 -15.74 14.32
N PHE A 783 -10.99 -14.95 13.93
CA PHE A 783 -12.25 -14.77 14.67
C PHE A 783 -13.13 -16.04 14.67
N GLY A 784 -12.70 -17.06 15.40
CA GLY A 784 -13.45 -18.29 15.59
C GLY A 784 -14.54 -18.10 16.64
N VAL A 785 -15.77 -18.53 16.35
CA VAL A 785 -16.83 -18.58 17.35
C VAL A 785 -17.40 -19.99 17.40
N GLN A 786 -17.60 -20.52 18.62
CA GLN A 786 -18.20 -21.82 18.83
C GLN A 786 -19.61 -21.89 18.24
N ALA A 787 -20.06 -23.08 17.85
CA ALA A 787 -21.35 -23.28 17.17
C ALA A 787 -22.58 -22.75 17.96
N ASP A 788 -22.50 -22.70 19.30
CA ASP A 788 -23.54 -22.13 20.17
C ASP A 788 -23.45 -20.60 20.32
N GLY A 789 -22.45 -19.96 19.71
CA GLY A 789 -22.21 -18.53 19.77
C GLY A 789 -21.69 -18.01 21.11
N LYS A 790 -21.40 -18.89 22.09
CA LYS A 790 -21.10 -18.52 23.49
C LYS A 790 -19.62 -18.43 23.82
N ARG A 791 -18.73 -18.64 22.85
CA ARG A 791 -17.29 -18.56 23.05
C ARG A 791 -16.59 -18.08 21.78
N ALA A 792 -15.93 -16.93 21.87
CA ALA A 792 -15.06 -16.42 20.82
C ALA A 792 -13.60 -16.79 21.10
N VAL A 793 -12.86 -17.07 20.02
CA VAL A 793 -11.42 -17.24 20.02
C VAL A 793 -10.85 -16.24 19.02
N ILE A 794 -9.86 -15.47 19.46
CA ILE A 794 -9.23 -14.42 18.66
C ILE A 794 -7.73 -14.64 18.73
N VAL A 795 -7.06 -14.47 17.59
CA VAL A 795 -5.60 -14.54 17.51
C VAL A 795 -5.05 -13.15 17.22
N ALA A 796 -4.11 -12.70 18.04
CA ALA A 796 -3.37 -11.47 17.79
C ALA A 796 -1.87 -11.74 17.73
N THR A 797 -1.19 -11.03 16.83
CA THR A 797 0.26 -11.03 16.75
C THR A 797 0.80 -9.61 16.88
N ILE A 798 1.90 -9.46 17.61
CA ILE A 798 2.56 -8.18 17.86
C ILE A 798 4.07 -8.41 17.90
N ASP A 799 4.87 -7.48 17.38
CA ASP A 799 6.31 -7.51 17.63
C ASP A 799 6.63 -7.04 19.05
N ASN A 800 7.32 -7.87 19.85
CA ASN A 800 7.59 -7.57 21.26
C ASN A 800 8.61 -6.45 21.49
N LEU A 801 9.48 -6.14 20.51
CA LEU A 801 10.48 -5.10 20.62
C LEU A 801 9.98 -3.77 20.04
N LEU A 802 9.13 -3.82 19.01
CA LEU A 802 8.58 -2.66 18.32
C LEU A 802 7.25 -2.20 18.91
N LYS A 803 6.10 -2.58 18.34
CA LYS A 803 4.78 -2.17 18.85
C LYS A 803 4.53 -2.63 20.29
N GLY A 804 5.20 -3.68 20.74
CA GLY A 804 5.18 -4.12 22.13
C GLY A 804 6.08 -3.32 23.07
N ALA A 805 6.96 -2.44 22.57
CA ALA A 805 7.86 -1.63 23.39
C ALA A 805 8.32 -0.32 22.70
N ALA A 806 9.29 -0.37 21.76
CA ALA A 806 9.96 0.82 21.22
C ALA A 806 9.05 1.75 20.39
N THR A 807 8.23 1.18 19.51
CA THR A 807 7.27 1.96 18.70
C THR A 807 6.18 2.56 19.57
N GLN A 808 5.70 1.79 20.55
CA GLN A 808 4.74 2.27 21.54
C GLN A 808 5.29 3.47 22.33
N ALA A 809 6.54 3.36 22.79
CA ALA A 809 7.22 4.41 23.52
C ALA A 809 7.43 5.66 22.64
N LEU A 810 7.72 5.49 21.35
CA LEU A 810 7.82 6.61 20.42
C LEU A 810 6.47 7.29 20.18
N GLN A 811 5.36 6.55 20.00
CA GLN A 811 4.02 7.15 19.92
C GLN A 811 3.69 7.97 21.18
N ASN A 812 3.98 7.39 22.35
CA ASN A 812 3.78 8.05 23.64
C ASN A 812 4.61 9.34 23.75
N LEU A 813 5.90 9.28 23.37
CA LEU A 813 6.79 10.42 23.36
C LEU A 813 6.33 11.52 22.39
N ASN A 814 5.87 11.15 21.19
CA ASN A 814 5.34 12.07 20.21
C ASN A 814 4.12 12.82 20.76
N LEU A 815 3.15 12.10 21.31
CA LEU A 815 1.95 12.70 21.92
C LEU A 815 2.30 13.59 23.12
N SER A 816 3.22 13.14 23.97
CA SER A 816 3.74 13.90 25.12
C SER A 816 4.37 15.23 24.69
N LEU A 817 5.21 15.22 23.65
CA LEU A 817 5.92 16.39 23.14
C LEU A 817 5.11 17.23 22.14
N GLY A 818 3.89 16.81 21.79
CA GLY A 818 3.01 17.51 20.85
C GLY A 818 3.37 17.33 19.37
N PHE A 819 4.12 16.30 19.03
CA PHE A 819 4.38 15.90 17.63
C PHE A 819 3.23 15.05 17.06
N ASP A 820 3.24 14.84 15.74
CA ASP A 820 2.37 13.85 15.12
C ASP A 820 2.68 12.46 15.70
N GLU A 821 1.65 11.71 16.09
CA GLU A 821 1.76 10.41 16.76
C GLU A 821 2.68 9.44 16.00
N TYR A 822 2.66 9.49 14.67
CA TYR A 822 3.36 8.54 13.81
C TYR A 822 4.68 9.07 13.26
N ALA A 823 5.11 10.27 13.66
CA ALA A 823 6.40 10.81 13.24
C ALA A 823 7.55 9.86 13.63
N GLY A 824 8.47 9.62 12.70
CA GLY A 824 9.60 8.70 12.87
C GLY A 824 9.24 7.20 12.89
N ILE A 825 7.97 6.84 12.74
CA ILE A 825 7.54 5.45 12.59
C ILE A 825 7.38 5.14 11.10
N PRO A 826 8.04 4.09 10.56
CA PRO A 826 7.92 3.72 9.16
C PRO A 826 6.45 3.47 8.73
N SER A 827 6.08 3.99 7.55
CA SER A 827 4.81 3.62 6.91
C SER A 827 4.85 2.13 6.54
N GLN A 828 3.74 1.43 6.80
CA GLN A 828 3.68 -0.03 6.72
C GLN A 828 3.19 -0.57 5.40
#